data_AF-A0A966Z9Y8-F1
#
_entry.id   AF-A0A966Z9Y8-F1
#
_cell.length_a   1.000
_cell.length_b   1.000
_cell.length_c   1.000
_cell.angle_alpha   90.00
_cell.angle_beta   90.00
_cell.angle_gamma   90.00
#
_symmetry.space_group_name_H-M   'P 1'
#
loop_
_entity.id
_entity.type
_entity.pdbx_description
1 polymer ?
#
loop_
_entity_poly.entity_id
_entity_poly.type
_entity_poly.pdbx_seq_one_letter_code
_entity_poly.pdbx_strand_id
1 'polypeptide(L)'
;MLKVPGVPFVSGSLWGFLPKRSVHGKGRNENVFSGRFLPELYSPRHPVNAGFTFACFNSFMRCFRHLLPAFPFLLVSALLAQPPGGGPPPGGAGGSGDGIWRRNAAFGEAQTFDACLGHQPGNGQYHYHVQPTCLRAQLGDNIEVVKNTRVGSVYKEKASDWKHSPILGWALDGYPIYGPYGYSDPTKATSAIKRVASGFRLRSITTRTSLPDWSLPNHTGVSQQLTAAQAGPAVNATFPVGRYLEDYEWAAGVGDLDQYNGRTTVTPEYPNGTYAYFVTVDTNGTAAFPYVIGGQYYGTASGGSLTGSVSPTAQDYFSNGVYVQDKATGSAAMNSLLTTNSAKFAQVISGFDPTAGPMSTWPGTAPSGAQVSGTVTAPIYAEIQRIRTATGSVIVNTNGVPGYVFGPWFGLFNNGGVFGNFPTSQNLTFQFPATPTVATTRTSTGLGNCGLWVNGVAVFNSLDGSSYSNSSGTDVGGGPVAPGVLNLSGASFEHGPMAAGSIVAAFPMFAATLGTSTAAASSATWPTTLGGLTVTVVDSAGTSRAAQIAYASPTQANYVLPEATATGIATVRFTVNGTTVTGSLNVVSTYPNLFSVNATGLAAAYTVRSVSQQVTTAYQVQNGSIVPQALPAGTAADPSILVFVGSGLGSATSATATIGGVSTTVSYAGKQGTYTGLDQYNILIPASLAGKGQVDVVVTAAGKPSNTVNITLQ
;
A
#
# COMPACT_ATOMS: atom_id res chain seq x y z
N MET A 1 -40.32 3.98 -33.49
CA MET A 1 -38.95 4.36 -33.92
C MET A 1 -38.57 5.63 -33.18
N LEU A 2 -37.30 5.95 -32.91
CA LEU A 2 -36.04 5.29 -33.28
C LEU A 2 -35.57 4.27 -32.22
N LYS A 3 -34.69 3.35 -32.62
CA LYS A 3 -33.72 2.72 -31.70
C LYS A 3 -32.47 3.59 -31.70
N VAL A 4 -31.93 3.90 -30.52
CA VAL A 4 -30.52 4.34 -30.38
C VAL A 4 -29.64 3.07 -30.37
N PRO A 5 -28.46 3.03 -31.02
CA PRO A 5 -27.65 1.82 -31.09
C PRO A 5 -27.08 1.40 -29.72
N GLY A 6 -27.03 0.09 -29.47
CA GLY A 6 -26.27 -0.46 -28.34
C GLY A 6 -24.78 -0.46 -28.63
N VAL A 7 -23.95 -0.10 -27.64
CA VAL A 7 -22.49 -0.21 -27.72
C VAL A 7 -22.10 -1.69 -27.78
N PRO A 8 -21.28 -2.13 -28.75
CA PRO A 8 -20.87 -3.53 -28.85
C PRO A 8 -19.83 -3.88 -27.78
N PHE A 9 -20.17 -4.80 -26.87
CA PHE A 9 -19.18 -5.43 -26.00
C PHE A 9 -18.35 -6.44 -26.80
N VAL A 10 -17.03 -6.24 -26.86
CA VAL A 10 -16.09 -7.16 -27.50
C VAL A 10 -15.61 -8.20 -26.48
N SER A 11 -16.26 -9.36 -26.44
CA SER A 11 -15.76 -10.53 -25.72
C SER A 11 -14.70 -11.25 -26.58
N GLY A 12 -13.44 -10.83 -26.48
CA GLY A 12 -12.33 -11.45 -27.20
C GLY A 12 -12.05 -12.87 -26.69
N SER A 13 -12.39 -13.88 -27.49
CA SER A 13 -12.00 -15.29 -27.27
C SER A 13 -11.33 -15.82 -28.54
N LEU A 14 -10.08 -16.27 -28.40
CA LEU A 14 -9.19 -16.53 -29.53
C LEU A 14 -9.33 -17.97 -30.07
N TRP A 15 -10.22 -18.19 -31.03
CA TRP A 15 -10.20 -19.31 -31.99
C TRP A 15 -10.90 -18.84 -33.28
N GLY A 16 -10.55 -19.35 -34.46
CA GLY A 16 -11.16 -18.90 -35.71
C GLY A 16 -11.22 -19.95 -36.81
N PHE A 17 -12.12 -19.74 -37.78
CA PHE A 17 -11.99 -20.17 -39.19
C PHE A 17 -13.17 -19.66 -40.06
N LEU A 18 -12.85 -18.86 -41.09
CA LEU A 18 -13.55 -18.56 -42.38
C LEU A 18 -15.09 -18.23 -42.47
N PRO A 19 -15.57 -17.52 -43.53
CA PRO A 19 -16.89 -16.86 -43.55
C PRO A 19 -17.90 -17.34 -44.62
N LYS A 20 -19.19 -16.94 -44.50
CA LYS A 20 -20.17 -16.90 -45.64
C LYS A 20 -21.42 -15.98 -45.43
N ARG A 21 -21.52 -14.94 -46.29
CA ARG A 21 -22.70 -14.29 -46.93
C ARG A 21 -24.07 -14.05 -46.20
N SER A 22 -24.38 -12.75 -45.96
CA SER A 22 -25.60 -12.01 -46.43
C SER A 22 -27.02 -12.34 -45.83
N VAL A 23 -28.15 -11.63 -46.07
CA VAL A 23 -28.52 -10.42 -46.88
C VAL A 23 -29.81 -9.70 -46.36
N HIS A 24 -29.94 -8.36 -46.57
CA HIS A 24 -31.15 -7.47 -46.53
C HIS A 24 -32.13 -7.48 -45.31
N GLY A 25 -32.96 -6.44 -45.04
CA GLY A 25 -33.02 -5.03 -45.52
C GLY A 25 -34.39 -4.29 -45.31
N LYS A 26 -34.36 -2.95 -45.13
CA LYS A 26 -35.49 -1.94 -45.14
C LYS A 26 -36.55 -2.02 -43.99
N GLY A 27 -37.30 -0.97 -43.60
CA GLY A 27 -37.25 0.49 -43.89
C GLY A 27 -38.58 1.25 -43.63
N ARG A 28 -38.54 2.60 -43.45
CA ARG A 28 -39.65 3.62 -43.21
C ARG A 28 -40.15 3.74 -41.74
N ASN A 29 -40.18 4.93 -41.09
CA ASN A 29 -40.91 6.21 -41.33
C ASN A 29 -42.43 6.06 -41.01
N GLU A 30 -43.17 7.00 -40.38
CA GLU A 30 -43.01 8.45 -40.06
C GLU A 30 -44.00 8.83 -38.89
N ASN A 31 -44.37 10.06 -38.44
CA ASN A 31 -44.11 11.48 -38.77
C ASN A 31 -44.22 12.41 -37.49
N VAL A 32 -44.59 13.70 -37.65
CA VAL A 32 -44.61 14.89 -36.76
C VAL A 32 -45.96 15.23 -36.08
N PHE A 33 -45.96 15.96 -34.94
CA PHE A 33 -46.86 17.13 -34.67
C PHE A 33 -46.32 18.06 -33.53
N SER A 34 -46.83 19.29 -33.40
CA SER A 34 -46.23 20.41 -32.62
C SER A 34 -47.21 21.28 -31.81
N GLY A 35 -46.78 21.86 -30.67
CA GLY A 35 -47.57 22.77 -29.81
C GLY A 35 -46.73 23.61 -28.83
N ARG A 36 -47.36 24.49 -28.03
CA ARG A 36 -46.76 25.49 -27.08
C ARG A 36 -47.67 25.64 -25.82
N PHE A 37 -47.49 26.51 -24.81
CA PHE A 37 -46.68 27.74 -24.67
C PHE A 37 -46.48 28.15 -23.17
N LEU A 38 -45.23 28.24 -22.66
CA LEU A 38 -44.82 28.83 -21.35
C LEU A 38 -45.49 28.17 -20.07
N PRO A 39 -45.21 28.59 -18.80
CA PRO A 39 -44.11 27.96 -18.06
C PRO A 39 -44.34 27.72 -16.54
N GLU A 40 -44.49 26.47 -16.11
CA GLU A 40 -44.38 26.07 -14.68
C GLU A 40 -43.58 24.76 -14.51
N LEU A 41 -43.32 24.40 -13.24
CA LEU A 41 -42.60 23.21 -12.73
C LEU A 41 -41.08 23.33 -12.51
N TYR A 42 -40.71 23.97 -11.39
CA TYR A 42 -39.52 23.55 -10.63
C TYR A 42 -39.94 22.46 -9.64
N SER A 43 -39.75 21.18 -10.00
CA SER A 43 -40.04 20.05 -9.09
C SER A 43 -39.07 18.88 -9.31
N PRO A 44 -38.17 18.58 -8.35
CA PRO A 44 -37.17 17.52 -8.49
C PRO A 44 -37.78 16.14 -8.21
N ARG A 45 -38.56 15.60 -9.16
CA ARG A 45 -39.24 14.29 -9.03
C ARG A 45 -38.90 13.25 -10.10
N HIS A 46 -37.96 13.54 -11.00
CA HIS A 46 -37.44 12.56 -11.96
C HIS A 46 -35.92 12.45 -11.87
N PRO A 47 -35.35 11.29 -11.48
CA PRO A 47 -33.92 11.04 -11.67
C PRO A 47 -33.63 10.94 -13.16
N VAL A 48 -32.66 11.72 -13.65
CA VAL A 48 -32.23 11.69 -15.06
C VAL A 48 -31.51 10.38 -15.31
N ASN A 49 -32.24 9.40 -15.85
CA ASN A 49 -31.85 7.99 -15.86
C ASN A 49 -30.90 7.64 -17.02
N ALA A 50 -29.82 8.43 -17.16
CA ALA A 50 -28.83 8.34 -18.23
C ALA A 50 -27.41 8.57 -17.66
N GLY A 51 -26.68 7.47 -17.42
CA GLY A 51 -25.27 7.53 -17.01
C GLY A 51 -24.75 6.24 -16.36
N PHE A 52 -25.56 5.61 -15.49
CA PHE A 52 -25.11 4.46 -14.70
C PHE A 52 -26.16 3.35 -14.67
N THR A 53 -26.07 2.40 -15.60
CA THR A 53 -26.95 1.21 -15.62
C THR A 53 -26.48 0.17 -14.60
N PHE A 54 -27.38 -0.72 -14.17
CA PHE A 54 -27.02 -1.81 -13.27
C PHE A 54 -25.91 -2.72 -13.85
N ALA A 55 -25.89 -2.91 -15.17
CA ALA A 55 -24.82 -3.64 -15.85
C ALA A 55 -23.48 -2.89 -15.80
N CYS A 56 -23.48 -1.56 -15.92
CA CYS A 56 -22.29 -0.72 -15.72
C CYS A 56 -21.78 -0.80 -14.28
N PHE A 57 -22.68 -0.69 -13.28
CA PHE A 57 -22.32 -0.82 -11.86
C PHE A 57 -21.75 -2.21 -11.51
N ASN A 58 -22.39 -3.29 -11.99
CA ASN A 58 -21.85 -4.64 -11.82
C ASN A 58 -20.51 -4.83 -12.54
N SER A 59 -20.33 -4.24 -13.72
CA SER A 59 -19.05 -4.28 -14.44
C SER A 59 -17.97 -3.51 -13.67
N PHE A 60 -18.30 -2.34 -13.13
CA PHE A 60 -17.43 -1.56 -12.25
C PHE A 60 -16.98 -2.40 -11.03
N MET A 61 -17.93 -3.02 -10.33
CA MET A 61 -17.66 -3.87 -9.16
C MET A 61 -16.87 -5.15 -9.47
N ARG A 62 -16.80 -5.59 -10.74
CA ARG A 62 -16.05 -6.77 -11.21
C ARG A 62 -14.68 -6.43 -11.82
N CYS A 63 -14.58 -5.34 -12.59
CA CYS A 63 -13.42 -5.05 -13.44
C CYS A 63 -12.23 -4.43 -12.71
N PHE A 64 -12.41 -3.96 -11.46
CA PHE A 64 -11.32 -3.32 -10.69
C PHE A 64 -10.11 -4.22 -10.40
N ARG A 65 -10.25 -5.55 -10.58
CA ARG A 65 -9.16 -6.54 -10.51
C ARG A 65 -7.99 -6.26 -11.49
N HIS A 66 -8.20 -5.46 -12.54
CA HIS A 66 -7.17 -5.06 -13.50
C HIS A 66 -6.79 -3.57 -13.44
N LEU A 67 -7.32 -2.81 -12.47
CA LEU A 67 -7.11 -1.36 -12.34
C LEU A 67 -6.30 -0.97 -11.09
N LEU A 68 -5.73 -1.95 -10.39
CA LEU A 68 -4.65 -1.73 -9.42
C LEU A 68 -3.39 -1.25 -10.17
N PRO A 69 -2.88 -0.03 -9.94
CA PRO A 69 -1.47 0.24 -10.15
C PRO A 69 -0.65 -0.46 -9.06
N ALA A 70 0.66 -0.23 -9.05
CA ALA A 70 1.58 -0.67 -7.99
C ALA A 70 1.37 0.05 -6.63
N PHE A 71 0.16 0.01 -6.09
CA PHE A 71 0.03 -0.14 -4.64
C PHE A 71 0.71 -1.47 -4.26
N PRO A 72 1.35 -1.57 -3.08
CA PRO A 72 2.06 -2.78 -2.65
C PRO A 72 1.14 -3.99 -2.39
N PHE A 73 -0.19 -3.86 -2.49
CA PHE A 73 -1.15 -4.94 -2.20
C PHE A 73 -1.06 -6.16 -3.13
N LEU A 74 -0.28 -6.13 -4.20
CA LEU A 74 0.09 -7.33 -4.96
C LEU A 74 1.00 -8.30 -4.18
N LEU A 75 1.61 -7.87 -3.06
CA LEU A 75 2.27 -8.76 -2.09
C LEU A 75 1.28 -9.67 -1.35
N VAL A 76 0.03 -9.24 -1.13
CA VAL A 76 -0.78 -9.75 0.00
C VAL A 76 -2.03 -10.55 -0.39
N SER A 77 -1.99 -11.23 -1.54
CA SER A 77 -2.70 -12.52 -1.68
C SER A 77 -2.04 -13.64 -0.85
N ALA A 78 -0.95 -13.31 -0.16
CA ALA A 78 -0.10 -14.18 0.62
C ALA A 78 0.23 -13.51 1.98
N LEU A 79 -0.13 -14.18 3.09
CA LEU A 79 0.27 -13.97 4.51
C LEU A 79 -0.15 -12.76 5.34
N LEU A 80 -0.49 -13.07 6.62
CA LEU A 80 -0.49 -12.26 7.87
C LEU A 80 -1.64 -12.23 8.87
N ALA A 81 -1.55 -13.08 9.90
CA ALA A 81 -2.22 -12.76 11.16
C ALA A 81 -1.64 -13.56 12.29
N GLN A 82 -0.87 -12.99 13.28
CA GLN A 82 -0.21 -13.27 16.06
C GLN A 82 -0.87 -12.50 17.33
N PRO A 83 -2.00 -12.92 17.99
CA PRO A 83 -2.25 -12.53 19.36
C PRO A 83 -1.87 -13.69 20.32
N PRO A 84 -1.43 -13.39 21.54
CA PRO A 84 -0.69 -12.22 21.98
C PRO A 84 0.69 -12.61 22.53
N GLY A 85 1.48 -11.60 22.92
CA GLY A 85 2.88 -11.80 23.30
C GLY A 85 3.12 -12.75 24.48
N GLY A 86 4.12 -13.63 24.30
CA GLY A 86 4.83 -14.30 25.38
C GLY A 86 6.30 -13.84 25.39
N GLY A 87 6.90 -13.73 26.59
CA GLY A 87 8.31 -13.35 26.73
C GLY A 87 9.27 -14.46 26.26
N PRO A 88 10.53 -14.14 25.94
CA PRO A 88 11.47 -15.09 25.35
C PRO A 88 11.99 -16.14 26.35
N PRO A 89 11.87 -17.45 26.05
CA PRO A 89 12.66 -18.50 26.70
C PRO A 89 14.11 -18.49 26.17
N PRO A 90 15.09 -19.02 26.91
CA PRO A 90 16.50 -18.97 26.52
C PRO A 90 16.96 -20.17 25.68
N GLY A 91 17.81 -19.91 24.69
CA GLY A 91 18.65 -20.92 24.02
C GLY A 91 18.48 -20.97 22.50
N GLY A 92 19.52 -20.57 21.76
CA GLY A 92 19.51 -20.51 20.29
C GLY A 92 19.38 -19.08 19.76
N ALA A 93 19.88 -18.84 18.54
CA ALA A 93 20.07 -17.49 18.00
C ALA A 93 18.80 -16.91 17.33
N GLY A 94 17.88 -16.41 18.15
CA GLY A 94 16.92 -15.37 17.72
C GLY A 94 15.72 -15.84 16.89
N GLY A 95 14.96 -16.81 17.41
CA GLY A 95 13.63 -17.11 16.91
C GLY A 95 12.82 -17.93 17.91
N SER A 96 11.51 -17.69 18.00
CA SER A 96 10.61 -18.61 18.72
C SER A 96 10.19 -19.75 17.79
N GLY A 97 10.11 -20.97 18.31
CA GLY A 97 9.86 -22.20 17.52
C GLY A 97 11.13 -23.04 17.38
N ASP A 98 11.22 -23.85 16.32
CA ASP A 98 12.35 -24.78 16.12
C ASP A 98 13.59 -24.09 15.51
N GLY A 99 13.48 -22.83 15.10
CA GLY A 99 14.58 -22.01 14.58
C GLY A 99 15.04 -22.32 13.14
N ILE A 100 14.64 -23.47 12.56
CA ILE A 100 15.11 -23.93 11.24
C ILE A 100 14.35 -23.28 10.09
N TRP A 101 13.01 -23.31 10.13
CA TRP A 101 12.15 -22.70 9.11
C TRP A 101 11.71 -21.34 9.63
N ARG A 102 12.48 -20.30 9.29
CA ARG A 102 12.39 -18.95 9.86
C ARG A 102 11.54 -18.07 8.96
N ARG A 103 10.59 -17.35 9.55
CA ARG A 103 9.54 -16.68 8.77
C ARG A 103 10.07 -15.41 8.10
N ASN A 104 9.69 -15.26 6.84
CA ASN A 104 10.09 -14.17 5.95
C ASN A 104 9.26 -12.91 6.23
N ALA A 105 9.80 -11.86 6.85
CA ALA A 105 9.06 -10.67 7.31
C ALA A 105 8.23 -9.93 6.22
N ALA A 106 8.62 -9.98 4.94
CA ALA A 106 7.78 -9.40 3.88
C ALA A 106 6.52 -10.23 3.58
N PHE A 107 6.51 -11.51 3.97
CA PHE A 107 5.29 -12.30 4.17
C PHE A 107 4.81 -12.14 5.63
N GLY A 108 5.66 -12.15 6.64
CA GLY A 108 5.33 -12.27 8.07
C GLY A 108 4.99 -11.00 8.87
N GLU A 109 5.07 -9.79 8.28
CA GLU A 109 4.68 -8.50 8.91
C GLU A 109 3.94 -7.49 8.00
N ALA A 110 4.09 -7.52 6.66
CA ALA A 110 3.46 -6.66 5.63
C ALA A 110 2.00 -6.14 5.75
N GLN A 111 1.13 -6.68 6.62
CA GLN A 111 -0.20 -6.12 6.94
C GLN A 111 -0.07 -4.84 7.77
N THR A 112 0.99 -4.74 8.59
CA THR A 112 1.28 -3.63 9.48
C THR A 112 2.14 -2.56 8.80
N PHE A 113 2.50 -2.73 7.52
CA PHE A 113 3.30 -1.78 6.77
C PHE A 113 2.43 -0.58 6.32
N ASP A 114 3.00 0.61 6.34
CA ASP A 114 2.38 1.81 5.76
C ASP A 114 2.62 1.94 4.24
N ALA A 115 2.14 3.05 3.66
CA ALA A 115 2.38 3.39 2.25
C ALA A 115 3.88 3.59 1.89
N CYS A 116 4.76 3.77 2.89
CA CYS A 116 6.21 3.83 2.70
C CYS A 116 6.89 2.46 2.78
N LEU A 117 6.18 1.42 3.22
CA LEU A 117 6.61 0.05 3.55
C LEU A 117 7.38 -0.11 4.87
N GLY A 118 7.19 0.80 5.82
CA GLY A 118 7.77 0.70 7.16
C GLY A 118 6.73 0.42 8.25
N HIS A 119 7.19 -0.13 9.37
CA HIS A 119 6.34 -0.41 10.54
C HIS A 119 7.15 -0.40 11.85
N GLN A 120 6.52 -0.74 12.97
CA GLN A 120 7.12 -0.72 14.30
C GLN A 120 6.60 -1.87 15.20
N PRO A 121 7.45 -2.45 16.08
CA PRO A 121 7.01 -3.34 17.14
C PRO A 121 6.35 -2.55 18.28
N GLY A 122 5.92 -3.24 19.35
CA GLY A 122 5.40 -2.62 20.57
C GLY A 122 6.40 -1.75 21.36
N ASN A 123 7.69 -1.71 20.97
CA ASN A 123 8.68 -0.77 21.50
C ASN A 123 8.68 0.59 20.75
N GLY A 124 7.92 0.71 19.65
CA GLY A 124 7.84 1.91 18.83
C GLY A 124 9.04 2.15 17.90
N GLN A 125 9.95 1.19 17.72
CA GLN A 125 11.07 1.35 16.79
C GLN A 125 10.59 1.25 15.34
N TYR A 126 10.52 2.38 14.64
CA TYR A 126 10.20 2.38 13.21
C TYR A 126 11.38 1.86 12.37
N HIS A 127 11.11 0.99 11.40
CA HIS A 127 12.12 0.30 10.60
C HIS A 127 11.56 -0.25 9.27
N TYR A 128 12.44 -0.74 8.40
CA TYR A 128 12.10 -1.40 7.14
C TYR A 128 12.83 -2.74 7.00
N HIS A 129 12.09 -3.81 6.66
CA HIS A 129 12.65 -5.11 6.20
C HIS A 129 12.83 -5.16 4.67
N VAL A 130 12.23 -4.20 3.97
CA VAL A 130 12.12 -4.14 2.50
C VAL A 130 12.57 -2.76 2.00
N GLN A 131 12.27 -2.42 0.75
CA GLN A 131 12.56 -1.11 0.19
C GLN A 131 11.88 0.03 1.00
N PRO A 132 12.60 1.12 1.34
CA PRO A 132 12.01 2.29 1.97
C PRO A 132 11.45 3.24 0.89
N THR A 133 10.23 2.99 0.41
CA THR A 133 9.68 3.61 -0.81
C THR A 133 9.64 5.14 -0.73
N CYS A 134 9.23 5.71 0.40
CA CYS A 134 9.22 7.16 0.59
C CYS A 134 10.62 7.78 0.67
N LEU A 135 11.63 7.03 1.14
CA LEU A 135 13.03 7.48 1.11
C LEU A 135 13.60 7.46 -0.32
N ARG A 136 13.26 6.42 -1.11
CA ARG A 136 13.56 6.38 -2.55
C ARG A 136 12.99 7.62 -3.26
N ALA A 137 11.77 8.04 -2.92
CA ALA A 137 11.16 9.26 -3.45
C ALA A 137 11.86 10.54 -2.95
N GLN A 138 12.16 10.64 -1.66
CA GLN A 138 12.87 11.76 -1.01
C GLN A 138 14.25 12.02 -1.62
N LEU A 139 14.97 10.96 -2.00
CA LEU A 139 16.28 11.02 -2.66
C LEU A 139 16.17 11.08 -4.20
N GLY A 140 14.96 11.17 -4.73
CA GLY A 140 14.67 11.31 -6.16
C GLY A 140 15.14 10.13 -7.00
N ASP A 141 15.05 8.90 -6.49
CA ASP A 141 15.37 7.65 -7.19
C ASP A 141 14.44 7.40 -8.40
N ASN A 142 14.54 6.23 -9.01
CA ASN A 142 13.87 5.85 -10.26
C ASN A 142 12.36 5.54 -10.11
N ILE A 143 11.65 6.19 -9.18
CA ILE A 143 10.20 6.10 -8.99
C ILE A 143 9.49 7.44 -9.24
N GLU A 144 8.17 7.37 -9.49
CA GLU A 144 7.29 8.51 -9.69
C GLU A 144 5.92 8.30 -9.01
N VAL A 145 5.24 9.40 -8.69
CA VAL A 145 3.92 9.39 -8.02
C VAL A 145 2.81 9.09 -9.04
N VAL A 146 1.97 8.10 -8.74
CA VAL A 146 0.78 7.73 -9.53
C VAL A 146 -0.43 8.56 -9.11
N LYS A 147 -0.63 8.73 -7.80
CA LYS A 147 -1.63 9.61 -7.18
C LYS A 147 -1.28 9.87 -5.72
N ASN A 148 -1.83 10.93 -5.15
CA ASN A 148 -1.87 11.12 -3.70
C ASN A 148 -3.20 10.60 -3.14
N THR A 149 -3.17 10.10 -1.91
CA THR A 149 -4.33 9.58 -1.16
C THR A 149 -4.33 10.17 0.24
N ARG A 150 -5.44 10.02 0.99
CA ARG A 150 -5.46 10.42 2.41
C ARG A 150 -4.54 9.58 3.30
N VAL A 151 -4.03 8.46 2.79
CA VAL A 151 -3.10 7.53 3.49
C VAL A 151 -1.68 7.55 2.90
N GLY A 152 -1.32 8.59 2.14
CA GLY A 152 0.02 8.77 1.55
C GLY A 152 0.05 8.78 0.02
N SER A 153 1.25 8.87 -0.56
CA SER A 153 1.45 8.84 -2.02
C SER A 153 1.60 7.41 -2.54
N VAL A 154 1.01 7.13 -3.70
CA VAL A 154 1.18 5.86 -4.43
C VAL A 154 2.31 6.05 -5.42
N TYR A 155 3.28 5.13 -5.43
CA TYR A 155 4.45 5.20 -6.32
C TYR A 155 4.45 4.08 -7.36
N LYS A 156 5.23 4.25 -8.42
CA LYS A 156 5.64 3.16 -9.33
C LYS A 156 7.06 3.42 -9.85
N GLU A 157 7.71 2.36 -10.33
CA GLU A 157 8.96 2.49 -11.09
C GLU A 157 8.75 3.32 -12.37
N LYS A 158 9.77 4.10 -12.75
CA LYS A 158 9.84 4.80 -14.04
C LYS A 158 10.00 3.79 -15.17
N ALA A 159 9.40 4.08 -16.33
CA ALA A 159 9.48 3.20 -17.51
C ALA A 159 10.79 3.35 -18.30
N SER A 160 11.47 4.48 -18.16
CA SER A 160 12.66 4.87 -18.92
C SER A 160 13.54 5.82 -18.09
N ASP A 161 14.63 6.29 -18.69
CA ASP A 161 15.46 7.40 -18.18
C ASP A 161 16.04 7.13 -16.77
N TRP A 162 16.35 5.85 -16.52
CA TRP A 162 16.93 5.41 -15.27
C TRP A 162 18.33 5.98 -15.06
N LYS A 163 18.58 6.53 -13.88
CA LYS A 163 19.91 6.89 -13.37
C LYS A 163 20.39 5.84 -12.36
N HIS A 164 21.68 5.82 -12.05
CA HIS A 164 22.19 5.04 -10.92
C HIS A 164 21.41 5.47 -9.66
N SER A 165 20.91 4.50 -8.88
CA SER A 165 20.24 4.81 -7.62
C SER A 165 21.23 5.49 -6.65
N PRO A 166 20.75 6.37 -5.75
CA PRO A 166 21.57 6.93 -4.69
C PRO A 166 21.88 5.86 -3.62
N ILE A 167 22.87 6.14 -2.77
CA ILE A 167 23.02 5.46 -1.48
C ILE A 167 21.76 5.73 -0.65
N LEU A 168 21.02 4.67 -0.32
CA LEU A 168 19.85 4.71 0.55
C LEU A 168 20.24 4.52 2.03
N GLY A 169 21.32 3.80 2.31
CA GLY A 169 21.75 3.48 3.67
C GLY A 169 23.12 2.80 3.73
N TRP A 170 23.48 2.34 4.93
CA TRP A 170 24.75 1.71 5.24
C TRP A 170 24.53 0.47 6.12
N ALA A 171 25.13 -0.66 5.75
CA ALA A 171 25.12 -1.88 6.57
C ALA A 171 26.12 -1.76 7.73
N LEU A 172 25.92 -2.51 8.82
CA LEU A 172 26.80 -2.44 10.01
C LEU A 172 28.24 -2.96 9.77
N ASP A 173 28.51 -3.58 8.62
CA ASP A 173 29.87 -3.90 8.16
C ASP A 173 30.57 -2.73 7.43
N GLY A 174 29.87 -1.60 7.25
CA GLY A 174 30.34 -0.38 6.62
C GLY A 174 30.21 -0.31 5.10
N TYR A 175 29.65 -1.32 4.43
CA TYR A 175 29.37 -1.24 2.99
C TYR A 175 28.06 -0.48 2.70
N PRO A 176 28.01 0.31 1.60
CA PRO A 176 26.82 1.07 1.22
C PRO A 176 25.69 0.17 0.72
N ILE A 177 24.46 0.64 0.92
CA ILE A 177 23.22 0.05 0.43
C ILE A 177 22.61 1.02 -0.60
N TYR A 178 22.54 0.63 -1.87
CA TYR A 178 21.93 1.42 -2.94
C TYR A 178 20.46 1.04 -3.20
N GLY A 179 19.75 1.90 -3.93
CA GLY A 179 18.47 1.54 -4.54
C GLY A 179 18.61 0.52 -5.69
N PRO A 180 17.49 0.05 -6.27
CA PRO A 180 17.47 -1.07 -7.21
C PRO A 180 18.11 -0.84 -8.60
N TYR A 181 18.74 0.30 -8.87
CA TYR A 181 19.32 0.61 -10.20
C TYR A 181 20.81 0.92 -10.13
N GLY A 182 21.54 0.41 -11.12
CA GLY A 182 22.98 0.61 -11.24
C GLY A 182 23.50 0.27 -12.63
N TYR A 183 24.82 0.35 -12.81
CA TYR A 183 25.47 0.07 -14.09
C TYR A 183 25.24 -1.38 -14.56
N SER A 184 24.95 -1.55 -15.84
CA SER A 184 24.74 -2.87 -16.46
C SER A 184 26.02 -3.69 -16.55
N ASP A 185 27.16 -3.03 -16.76
CA ASP A 185 28.48 -3.58 -16.49
C ASP A 185 28.99 -3.01 -15.16
N PRO A 186 29.12 -3.81 -14.09
CA PRO A 186 29.57 -3.33 -12.78
C PRO A 186 31.00 -2.79 -12.79
N THR A 187 31.79 -3.02 -13.85
CA THR A 187 33.15 -2.48 -14.02
C THR A 187 33.19 -1.15 -14.78
N LYS A 188 32.07 -0.68 -15.36
CA LYS A 188 32.06 0.49 -16.27
C LYS A 188 30.93 1.46 -15.96
N ALA A 189 31.30 2.62 -15.39
CA ALA A 189 30.39 3.73 -15.14
C ALA A 189 29.83 4.41 -16.40
N THR A 190 30.35 4.06 -17.58
CA THR A 190 29.83 4.47 -18.90
C THR A 190 28.84 3.48 -19.51
N SER A 191 28.55 2.35 -18.84
CA SER A 191 27.53 1.40 -19.29
C SER A 191 26.12 1.88 -18.98
N ALA A 192 25.13 1.38 -19.72
CA ALA A 192 23.73 1.74 -19.52
C ALA A 192 23.25 1.36 -18.10
N ILE A 193 22.29 2.11 -17.55
CA ILE A 193 21.66 1.77 -16.28
C ILE A 193 20.63 0.66 -16.48
N LYS A 194 20.57 -0.29 -15.56
CA LYS A 194 19.52 -1.32 -15.45
C LYS A 194 19.02 -1.42 -14.02
N ARG A 195 17.83 -2.01 -13.85
CA ARG A 195 17.45 -2.59 -12.56
C ARG A 195 18.38 -3.77 -12.25
N VAL A 196 18.96 -3.79 -11.06
CA VAL A 196 19.89 -4.81 -10.56
C VAL A 196 19.06 -5.93 -9.92
N ALA A 197 19.10 -7.14 -10.48
CA ALA A 197 18.24 -8.24 -10.07
C ALA A 197 18.85 -9.07 -8.92
N SER A 198 18.00 -9.50 -7.98
CA SER A 198 18.36 -10.49 -6.97
C SER A 198 18.77 -11.82 -7.62
N GLY A 199 19.81 -12.48 -7.09
CA GLY A 199 20.17 -13.85 -7.46
C GLY A 199 19.27 -14.93 -6.85
N PHE A 200 18.24 -14.55 -6.10
CA PHE A 200 17.33 -15.47 -5.41
C PHE A 200 16.03 -15.73 -6.17
N ARG A 201 15.47 -16.93 -5.99
CA ARG A 201 14.13 -17.33 -6.45
C ARG A 201 13.46 -18.28 -5.45
N LEU A 202 12.14 -18.45 -5.58
CA LEU A 202 11.41 -19.50 -4.85
C LEU A 202 11.85 -20.89 -5.32
N ARG A 203 12.02 -21.83 -4.38
CA ARG A 203 12.34 -23.23 -4.65
C ARG A 203 11.12 -23.97 -5.19
N SER A 204 11.30 -24.85 -6.18
CA SER A 204 10.21 -25.70 -6.69
C SER A 204 10.00 -26.93 -5.80
N ILE A 205 9.42 -26.73 -4.60
CA ILE A 205 9.25 -27.76 -3.56
C ILE A 205 7.78 -28.02 -3.19
N THR A 206 7.49 -29.27 -2.81
CA THR A 206 6.21 -29.69 -2.19
C THR A 206 6.40 -30.11 -0.72
N THR A 207 7.63 -30.47 -0.33
CA THR A 207 8.01 -30.87 1.03
C THR A 207 9.24 -30.11 1.51
N ARG A 208 9.31 -29.85 2.82
CA ARG A 208 10.36 -29.04 3.46
C ARG A 208 11.39 -29.93 4.17
N THR A 209 12.00 -30.84 3.42
CA THR A 209 12.91 -31.89 3.92
C THR A 209 14.40 -31.57 3.74
N SER A 210 14.73 -30.44 3.10
CA SER A 210 16.11 -29.99 2.91
C SER A 210 16.24 -28.48 2.89
N LEU A 211 17.41 -27.99 3.34
CA LEU A 211 17.78 -26.58 3.33
C LEU A 211 18.50 -26.17 2.03
N PRO A 212 18.37 -24.91 1.59
CA PRO A 212 19.18 -24.35 0.50
C PRO A 212 20.56 -23.92 1.00
N ASP A 213 21.61 -24.09 0.19
CA ASP A 213 23.02 -23.94 0.58
C ASP A 213 23.33 -22.61 1.30
N TRP A 214 22.82 -21.49 0.76
CA TRP A 214 23.02 -20.15 1.30
C TRP A 214 22.56 -19.99 2.76
N SER A 215 21.58 -20.80 3.20
CA SER A 215 21.00 -20.71 4.54
C SER A 215 21.83 -21.44 5.60
N LEU A 216 22.58 -22.48 5.21
CA LEU A 216 23.33 -23.35 6.13
C LEU A 216 24.28 -22.59 7.09
N PRO A 217 25.00 -21.53 6.66
CA PRO A 217 25.82 -20.72 7.57
C PRO A 217 25.06 -19.96 8.67
N ASN A 218 23.72 -19.98 8.65
CA ASN A 218 22.86 -19.41 9.69
C ASN A 218 22.24 -20.50 10.61
N HIS A 219 22.47 -21.78 10.32
CA HIS A 219 21.83 -22.93 10.98
C HIS A 219 22.86 -23.86 11.64
N THR A 220 23.49 -23.36 12.70
CA THR A 220 24.57 -24.06 13.44
C THR A 220 24.15 -25.47 13.88
N GLY A 221 24.86 -26.48 13.39
CA GLY A 221 24.61 -27.89 13.73
C GLY A 221 23.49 -28.57 12.94
N VAL A 222 22.87 -27.89 11.97
CA VAL A 222 21.84 -28.47 11.09
C VAL A 222 22.47 -28.93 9.77
N SER A 223 22.12 -30.15 9.36
CA SER A 223 22.52 -30.74 8.06
C SER A 223 21.64 -30.22 6.93
N GLN A 224 22.15 -30.22 5.69
CA GLN A 224 21.34 -29.85 4.52
C GLN A 224 20.12 -30.77 4.33
N GLN A 225 20.29 -32.07 4.55
CA GLN A 225 19.16 -33.01 4.62
C GLN A 225 18.65 -33.05 6.05
N LEU A 226 17.35 -32.80 6.24
CA LEU A 226 16.74 -32.63 7.54
C LEU A 226 16.19 -33.96 8.06
N THR A 227 16.34 -34.20 9.36
CA THR A 227 15.61 -35.28 10.03
C THR A 227 14.10 -34.95 10.08
N ALA A 228 13.26 -35.96 10.32
CA ALA A 228 11.81 -35.75 10.41
C ALA A 228 11.39 -34.73 11.48
N ALA A 229 12.18 -34.57 12.56
CA ALA A 229 11.95 -33.59 13.62
C ALA A 229 12.44 -32.16 13.28
N GLN A 230 13.14 -31.99 12.15
CA GLN A 230 13.68 -30.71 11.66
C GLN A 230 13.00 -30.26 10.36
N ALA A 231 12.23 -31.14 9.72
CA ALA A 231 11.48 -30.82 8.51
C ALA A 231 10.46 -29.70 8.77
N GLY A 232 10.17 -28.92 7.73
CA GLY A 232 9.14 -27.90 7.78
C GLY A 232 7.75 -28.45 7.39
N PRO A 233 6.70 -27.64 7.51
CA PRO A 233 5.34 -28.05 7.16
C PRO A 233 5.21 -28.35 5.66
N ALA A 234 4.40 -29.36 5.33
CA ALA A 234 4.06 -29.67 3.93
C ALA A 234 3.46 -28.46 3.21
N VAL A 235 3.77 -28.29 1.93
CA VAL A 235 3.31 -27.12 1.16
C VAL A 235 1.80 -27.23 0.90
N ASN A 236 1.05 -26.22 1.35
CA ASN A 236 -0.41 -26.12 1.19
C ASN A 236 -0.85 -24.63 1.28
N ALA A 237 -2.16 -24.35 1.23
CA ALA A 237 -2.67 -22.99 1.28
C ALA A 237 -2.33 -22.22 2.57
N THR A 238 -2.22 -22.91 3.71
CA THR A 238 -1.79 -22.32 4.98
C THR A 238 -0.27 -22.08 4.96
N PHE A 239 0.52 -23.06 4.53
CA PHE A 239 1.99 -23.02 4.50
C PHE A 239 2.56 -23.03 3.07
N PRO A 240 2.26 -22.02 2.22
CA PRO A 240 2.72 -21.95 0.83
C PRO A 240 4.22 -21.69 0.76
N VAL A 241 4.82 -21.89 -0.42
CA VAL A 241 6.24 -21.60 -0.67
C VAL A 241 6.48 -20.08 -0.63
N GLY A 242 7.54 -19.66 0.04
CA GLY A 242 7.87 -18.26 0.31
C GLY A 242 7.60 -17.84 1.77
N ARG A 243 7.08 -18.77 2.59
CA ARG A 243 6.78 -18.58 4.02
C ARG A 243 8.02 -18.37 4.84
N TYR A 244 9.02 -19.17 4.54
CA TYR A 244 10.27 -19.19 5.26
C TYR A 244 11.39 -18.67 4.36
N LEU A 245 12.45 -18.13 4.95
CA LEU A 245 13.67 -17.76 4.22
C LEU A 245 14.17 -18.98 3.43
N GLU A 246 14.11 -20.15 4.06
CA GLU A 246 14.55 -21.45 3.55
C GLU A 246 13.69 -21.99 2.39
N ASP A 247 12.57 -21.34 2.04
CA ASP A 247 11.82 -21.59 0.80
C ASP A 247 12.45 -20.93 -0.44
N TYR A 248 13.44 -20.04 -0.27
CA TYR A 248 14.17 -19.39 -1.35
C TYR A 248 15.54 -20.04 -1.55
N GLU A 249 16.00 -20.10 -2.80
CA GLU A 249 17.36 -20.49 -3.18
C GLU A 249 18.06 -19.33 -3.88
N TRP A 250 19.34 -19.10 -3.57
CA TRP A 250 20.23 -18.33 -4.44
C TRP A 250 20.76 -19.25 -5.53
N ALA A 251 20.83 -18.76 -6.77
CA ALA A 251 21.34 -19.51 -7.91
C ALA A 251 22.21 -18.63 -8.81
N ALA A 252 23.45 -19.07 -9.05
CA ALA A 252 24.40 -18.37 -9.90
C ALA A 252 23.81 -18.11 -11.30
N GLY A 253 23.89 -16.86 -11.76
CA GLY A 253 23.38 -16.45 -13.08
C GLY A 253 21.87 -16.18 -13.17
N VAL A 254 21.09 -16.33 -12.09
CA VAL A 254 19.67 -15.93 -12.07
C VAL A 254 19.48 -14.42 -11.93
N GLY A 255 20.46 -13.72 -11.35
CA GLY A 255 20.45 -12.26 -11.18
C GLY A 255 21.85 -11.65 -11.20
N ASP A 256 21.92 -10.37 -10.83
CA ASP A 256 23.13 -9.55 -10.83
C ASP A 256 23.92 -9.57 -9.51
N LEU A 257 23.37 -10.25 -8.48
CA LEU A 257 23.82 -10.18 -7.09
C LEU A 257 24.17 -11.56 -6.52
N ASP A 258 25.12 -11.56 -5.59
CA ASP A 258 25.55 -12.75 -4.84
C ASP A 258 24.55 -13.15 -3.74
N GLN A 259 24.89 -14.22 -3.00
CA GLN A 259 24.06 -14.73 -1.91
C GLN A 259 23.92 -13.79 -0.71
N TYR A 260 24.73 -12.73 -0.62
CA TYR A 260 24.60 -11.69 0.41
C TYR A 260 23.75 -10.50 -0.09
N ASN A 261 23.22 -10.57 -1.32
CA ASN A 261 22.45 -9.54 -2.00
C ASN A 261 23.27 -8.26 -2.28
N GLY A 262 24.54 -8.44 -2.63
CA GLY A 262 25.40 -7.37 -3.14
C GLY A 262 26.27 -7.83 -4.31
N ARG A 263 27.15 -6.93 -4.74
CA ARG A 263 28.18 -7.19 -5.75
C ARG A 263 29.32 -6.17 -5.65
N THR A 264 30.50 -6.52 -6.15
CA THR A 264 31.54 -5.53 -6.43
C THR A 264 31.15 -4.73 -7.67
N THR A 265 31.15 -3.40 -7.59
CA THR A 265 30.72 -2.48 -8.65
C THR A 265 31.37 -1.11 -8.48
N VAL A 266 31.63 -0.42 -9.59
CA VAL A 266 31.83 1.04 -9.58
C VAL A 266 30.50 1.74 -9.30
N THR A 267 30.54 2.91 -8.68
CA THR A 267 29.39 3.78 -8.40
C THR A 267 29.80 5.25 -8.60
N PRO A 268 28.87 6.23 -8.61
CA PRO A 268 29.23 7.66 -8.63
C PRO A 268 30.16 8.08 -7.48
N GLU A 269 29.97 7.50 -6.29
CA GLU A 269 30.74 7.75 -5.06
C GLU A 269 32.03 6.92 -4.97
N TYR A 270 32.05 5.76 -5.64
CA TYR A 270 33.16 4.82 -5.68
C TYR A 270 33.57 4.50 -7.14
N PRO A 271 34.19 5.45 -7.87
CA PRO A 271 34.55 5.27 -9.28
C PRO A 271 35.62 4.18 -9.49
N ASN A 272 36.44 3.91 -8.47
CA ASN A 272 37.44 2.84 -8.48
C ASN A 272 36.87 1.46 -8.07
N GLY A 273 35.58 1.39 -7.77
CA GLY A 273 34.90 0.18 -7.28
C GLY A 273 34.79 0.11 -5.76
N THR A 274 33.69 -0.51 -5.31
CA THR A 274 33.49 -0.99 -3.94
C THR A 274 32.64 -2.26 -3.97
N TYR A 275 32.51 -2.97 -2.84
CA TYR A 275 31.38 -3.89 -2.66
C TYR A 275 30.16 -3.09 -2.17
N ALA A 276 28.97 -3.41 -2.67
CA ALA A 276 27.75 -2.73 -2.28
C ALA A 276 26.55 -3.68 -2.23
N TYR A 277 25.67 -3.46 -1.27
CA TYR A 277 24.35 -4.10 -1.19
C TYR A 277 23.34 -3.31 -2.03
N PHE A 278 22.27 -3.99 -2.48
CA PHE A 278 21.24 -3.38 -3.32
C PHE A 278 19.85 -3.70 -2.78
N VAL A 279 19.02 -2.67 -2.59
CA VAL A 279 17.58 -2.85 -2.39
C VAL A 279 17.00 -3.48 -3.65
N THR A 280 16.36 -4.65 -3.53
CA THR A 280 15.95 -5.47 -4.69
C THR A 280 14.45 -5.44 -4.94
N VAL A 281 14.06 -5.25 -6.21
CA VAL A 281 12.66 -5.27 -6.68
C VAL A 281 12.49 -6.06 -7.98
N ASP A 282 11.27 -6.53 -8.24
CA ASP A 282 10.90 -7.30 -9.43
C ASP A 282 10.59 -6.39 -10.65
N THR A 283 10.02 -6.97 -11.72
CA THR A 283 9.58 -6.22 -12.91
C THR A 283 8.44 -5.23 -12.66
N ASN A 284 7.72 -5.36 -11.55
CA ASN A 284 6.53 -4.60 -11.19
C ASN A 284 6.80 -3.53 -10.12
N GLY A 285 8.04 -3.46 -9.58
CA GLY A 285 8.40 -2.60 -8.45
C GLY A 285 8.12 -3.24 -7.07
N THR A 286 7.72 -4.51 -7.03
CA THR A 286 7.48 -5.27 -5.81
C THR A 286 8.82 -5.68 -5.18
N ALA A 287 8.95 -5.60 -3.86
CA ALA A 287 10.17 -6.01 -3.16
C ALA A 287 10.49 -7.49 -3.42
N ALA A 288 11.73 -7.79 -3.83
CA ALA A 288 12.19 -9.14 -4.17
C ALA A 288 13.17 -9.66 -3.12
N PHE A 289 13.03 -10.91 -2.69
CA PHE A 289 13.86 -11.50 -1.64
C PHE A 289 15.37 -11.46 -2.00
N PRO A 290 16.29 -11.19 -1.06
CA PRO A 290 16.12 -10.94 0.38
C PRO A 290 15.92 -9.45 0.74
N TYR A 291 15.51 -8.63 -0.24
CA TYR A 291 15.15 -7.21 -0.16
C TYR A 291 16.29 -6.23 0.14
N VAL A 292 17.23 -6.57 1.03
CA VAL A 292 18.37 -5.70 1.39
C VAL A 292 19.68 -6.47 1.61
N ILE A 293 19.72 -7.45 2.54
CA ILE A 293 20.93 -8.23 2.87
C ILE A 293 20.58 -9.73 2.97
N GLY A 294 21.37 -10.57 2.32
CA GLY A 294 21.20 -12.04 2.26
C GLY A 294 21.62 -12.79 3.53
N GLY A 295 21.03 -12.44 4.68
CA GLY A 295 21.17 -13.16 5.95
C GLY A 295 22.52 -13.02 6.66
N GLN A 296 23.63 -12.88 5.94
CA GLN A 296 24.97 -12.62 6.50
C GLN A 296 25.60 -11.35 5.92
N TYR A 297 26.50 -10.73 6.68
CA TYR A 297 27.36 -9.66 6.19
C TYR A 297 28.46 -10.20 5.28
N TYR A 298 28.71 -9.49 4.19
CA TYR A 298 29.89 -9.64 3.36
C TYR A 298 31.14 -9.05 4.06
N GLY A 299 31.03 -7.86 4.64
CA GLY A 299 32.14 -7.21 5.33
C GLY A 299 32.34 -7.69 6.77
N THR A 300 33.50 -7.34 7.33
CA THR A 300 33.80 -7.53 8.75
C THR A 300 32.84 -6.66 9.57
N ALA A 301 31.89 -7.30 10.27
CA ALA A 301 30.87 -6.65 11.09
C ALA A 301 31.47 -6.04 12.39
N SER A 302 32.19 -4.92 12.25
CA SER A 302 32.82 -4.16 13.33
C SER A 302 32.07 -2.87 13.70
N GLY A 303 30.99 -2.55 13.00
CA GLY A 303 30.00 -1.56 13.42
C GLY A 303 28.93 -2.16 14.33
N GLY A 304 27.97 -1.34 14.76
CA GLY A 304 26.89 -1.78 15.65
C GLY A 304 26.03 -0.64 16.19
N SER A 305 24.99 -0.99 16.94
CA SER A 305 24.28 -0.05 17.81
C SER A 305 25.07 0.10 19.12
N LEU A 306 25.44 1.33 19.50
CA LEU A 306 26.17 1.61 20.73
C LEU A 306 25.19 1.79 21.90
N THR A 307 25.42 1.05 22.98
CA THR A 307 24.66 1.12 24.25
C THR A 307 25.40 1.89 25.35
N GLY A 308 26.57 2.46 25.04
CA GLY A 308 27.43 3.18 25.98
C GLY A 308 28.08 4.42 25.38
N SER A 309 29.01 5.03 26.12
CA SER A 309 29.67 6.28 25.75
C SER A 309 30.44 6.18 24.42
N VAL A 310 30.15 7.11 23.51
CA VAL A 310 30.98 7.38 22.31
C VAL A 310 32.36 7.90 22.74
N SER A 311 33.40 7.58 21.96
CA SER A 311 34.78 8.01 22.23
C SER A 311 34.87 9.51 22.55
N PRO A 312 35.58 9.92 23.61
CA PRO A 312 35.76 11.34 23.96
C PRO A 312 36.58 12.11 22.92
N THR A 313 37.28 11.41 22.02
CA THR A 313 38.01 12.01 20.88
C THR A 313 37.16 12.20 19.63
N ALA A 314 35.90 11.75 19.62
CA ALA A 314 35.05 11.81 18.44
C ALA A 314 34.66 13.26 18.10
N GLN A 315 34.98 13.70 16.89
CA GLN A 315 34.73 15.07 16.41
C GLN A 315 33.36 15.18 15.73
N ASP A 316 32.64 16.28 15.96
CA ASP A 316 31.39 16.55 15.26
C ASP A 316 31.64 16.95 13.81
N TYR A 317 30.95 16.29 12.89
CA TYR A 317 30.87 16.66 11.47
C TYR A 317 29.55 17.37 11.17
N PHE A 318 28.45 16.91 11.80
CA PHE A 318 27.12 17.51 11.72
C PHE A 318 26.43 17.40 13.08
N SER A 319 25.69 18.43 13.49
CA SER A 319 24.96 18.48 14.76
C SER A 319 23.75 19.40 14.66
N ASN A 320 22.57 18.91 15.06
CA ASN A 320 21.31 19.66 15.18
C ASN A 320 20.97 20.53 13.94
N GLY A 321 21.10 19.97 12.74
CA GLY A 321 20.81 20.67 11.47
C GLY A 321 21.98 21.43 10.85
N VAL A 322 23.13 21.52 11.53
CA VAL A 322 24.28 22.34 11.11
C VAL A 322 25.52 21.48 10.85
N TYR A 323 26.23 21.74 9.75
CA TYR A 323 27.57 21.19 9.52
C TYR A 323 28.60 21.90 10.40
N VAL A 324 29.38 21.12 11.14
CA VAL A 324 30.44 21.60 12.05
C VAL A 324 31.82 21.58 11.37
N GLN A 325 31.96 20.78 10.31
CA GLN A 325 33.12 20.71 9.42
C GLN A 325 32.68 21.01 7.97
N ASP A 326 33.62 21.33 7.09
CA ASP A 326 33.33 21.50 5.66
C ASP A 326 32.79 20.18 5.07
N LYS A 327 31.68 20.27 4.32
CA LYS A 327 31.10 19.13 3.62
C LYS A 327 32.07 18.50 2.61
N ALA A 328 32.95 19.30 2.01
CA ALA A 328 33.90 18.86 1.00
C ALA A 328 34.95 17.85 1.53
N THR A 329 35.18 17.78 2.85
CA THR A 329 36.11 16.81 3.47
C THR A 329 35.43 15.49 3.87
N GLY A 330 34.10 15.39 3.76
CA GLY A 330 33.34 14.21 4.17
C GLY A 330 33.58 12.98 3.30
N SER A 331 33.60 11.79 3.93
CA SER A 331 33.52 10.52 3.21
C SER A 331 32.16 10.31 2.54
N ALA A 332 32.02 9.33 1.64
CA ALA A 332 30.73 8.99 1.03
C ALA A 332 29.64 8.68 2.08
N ALA A 333 30.00 8.08 3.23
CA ALA A 333 29.10 7.88 4.35
C ALA A 333 28.68 9.22 4.99
N MET A 334 29.64 10.05 5.39
CA MET A 334 29.37 11.35 6.01
C MET A 334 28.56 12.29 5.10
N ASN A 335 28.78 12.21 3.78
CA ASN A 335 28.09 13.03 2.78
C ASN A 335 26.68 12.54 2.42
N SER A 336 26.39 11.26 2.64
CA SER A 336 25.06 10.66 2.38
C SER A 336 24.18 10.56 3.61
N LEU A 337 24.72 10.39 4.83
CA LEU A 337 24.00 10.15 6.11
C LEU A 337 23.22 11.37 6.66
N LEU A 338 22.47 12.08 5.82
CA LEU A 338 21.52 13.13 6.18
C LEU A 338 20.61 13.44 4.99
N THR A 339 19.47 14.11 5.22
CA THR A 339 18.64 14.65 4.14
C THR A 339 18.29 16.12 4.38
N THR A 340 17.56 16.75 3.45
CA THR A 340 16.97 18.09 3.62
C THR A 340 15.93 18.18 4.75
N ASN A 341 15.60 17.08 5.42
CA ASN A 341 14.56 16.98 6.43
C ASN A 341 15.09 16.75 7.87
N SER A 342 16.41 16.57 8.07
CA SER A 342 17.02 16.30 9.40
C SER A 342 16.87 17.40 10.46
N ALA A 343 16.22 18.52 10.14
CA ALA A 343 15.88 19.61 11.07
C ALA A 343 14.36 19.86 11.19
N LYS A 344 13.52 18.97 10.63
CA LYS A 344 12.05 19.04 10.68
C LYS A 344 11.51 18.18 11.84
N PHE A 345 10.29 18.47 12.27
CA PHE A 345 9.55 17.55 13.15
C PHE A 345 9.02 16.36 12.34
N ALA A 346 9.04 15.17 12.91
CA ALA A 346 8.38 14.00 12.34
C ALA A 346 6.85 14.18 12.36
N GLN A 347 6.16 13.62 11.37
CA GLN A 347 4.69 13.72 11.26
C GLN A 347 4.09 12.38 10.85
N VAL A 348 3.08 11.95 11.60
CA VAL A 348 2.34 10.68 11.36
C VAL A 348 0.95 10.99 10.82
N ILE A 349 0.37 10.11 10.00
CA ILE A 349 -1.08 10.09 9.75
C ILE A 349 -1.71 9.01 10.63
N SER A 350 -2.80 9.33 11.34
CA SER A 350 -3.52 8.35 12.17
C SER A 350 -4.53 7.55 11.37
N GLY A 351 -4.50 6.21 11.48
CA GLY A 351 -5.45 5.33 10.78
C GLY A 351 -6.90 5.48 11.26
N PHE A 352 -7.12 6.05 12.45
CA PHE A 352 -8.45 6.31 12.99
C PHE A 352 -9.14 7.50 12.33
N ASP A 353 -8.38 8.46 11.77
CA ASP A 353 -8.91 9.53 10.93
C ASP A 353 -7.85 10.09 9.97
N PRO A 354 -7.64 9.46 8.80
CA PRO A 354 -6.74 9.99 7.77
C PRO A 354 -7.14 11.37 7.22
N THR A 355 -8.36 11.87 7.46
CA THR A 355 -8.76 13.21 7.00
C THR A 355 -8.24 14.35 7.87
N ALA A 356 -7.77 14.06 9.09
CA ALA A 356 -7.11 15.05 9.94
C ALA A 356 -5.74 15.46 9.39
N GLY A 357 -5.15 14.66 8.50
CA GLY A 357 -3.85 14.91 7.89
C GLY A 357 -2.66 14.61 8.83
N PRO A 358 -1.45 15.12 8.49
CA PRO A 358 -0.24 14.82 9.24
C PRO A 358 -0.17 15.54 10.59
N MET A 359 0.13 14.80 11.64
CA MET A 359 0.15 15.25 13.04
C MET A 359 1.53 14.99 13.67
N SER A 360 2.08 16.01 14.35
CA SER A 360 3.42 15.98 14.97
C SER A 360 3.44 15.43 16.40
N THR A 361 2.29 15.01 16.92
CA THR A 361 2.10 14.31 18.20
C THR A 361 1.07 13.21 17.98
N TRP A 362 1.21 12.06 18.62
CA TRP A 362 0.42 10.85 18.33
C TRP A 362 0.42 9.87 19.51
N PRO A 363 -0.55 8.93 19.64
CA PRO A 363 -1.54 8.46 18.66
C PRO A 363 -2.72 9.41 18.36
N GLY A 364 -2.92 10.44 19.20
CA GLY A 364 -4.05 11.37 19.09
C GLY A 364 -5.38 10.75 19.54
N THR A 365 -6.49 11.20 18.97
CA THR A 365 -7.83 10.70 19.32
C THR A 365 -8.11 9.35 18.65
N ALA A 366 -8.38 8.33 19.46
CA ALA A 366 -8.85 7.01 19.01
C ALA A 366 -10.32 6.79 19.47
N PRO A 367 -11.10 5.95 18.77
CA PRO A 367 -12.48 5.63 19.17
C PRO A 367 -12.51 4.80 20.46
N SER A 368 -13.62 4.85 21.19
CA SER A 368 -13.79 4.09 22.44
C SER A 368 -13.58 2.59 22.21
N GLY A 369 -12.80 1.96 23.09
CA GLY A 369 -12.39 0.55 22.97
C GLY A 369 -11.19 0.28 22.05
N ALA A 370 -10.62 1.30 21.39
CA ALA A 370 -9.37 1.14 20.64
C ALA A 370 -8.21 0.82 21.58
N GLN A 371 -7.37 -0.14 21.21
CA GLN A 371 -6.10 -0.40 21.90
C GLN A 371 -4.98 0.29 21.13
N VAL A 372 -4.38 1.30 21.74
CA VAL A 372 -3.28 2.08 21.16
C VAL A 372 -2.10 2.16 22.14
N SER A 373 -0.88 2.14 21.60
CA SER A 373 0.36 2.45 22.32
C SER A 373 1.14 3.52 21.55
N GLY A 374 1.87 4.36 22.27
CA GLY A 374 2.58 5.52 21.71
C GLY A 374 2.59 6.67 22.72
N THR A 375 3.68 7.43 22.76
CA THR A 375 3.99 8.39 23.84
C THR A 375 4.45 9.76 23.35
N VAL A 376 4.30 10.06 22.06
CA VAL A 376 4.81 11.30 21.44
C VAL A 376 3.83 12.44 21.69
N THR A 377 3.88 12.98 22.91
CA THR A 377 3.02 14.09 23.39
C THR A 377 3.56 15.48 23.05
N ALA A 378 4.82 15.58 22.60
CA ALA A 378 5.44 16.80 22.09
C ALA A 378 6.17 16.51 20.76
N PRO A 379 6.31 17.47 19.83
CA PRO A 379 6.98 17.27 18.56
C PRO A 379 8.43 16.81 18.71
N ILE A 380 8.79 15.74 18.00
CA ILE A 380 10.16 15.17 17.97
C ILE A 380 10.83 15.46 16.63
N TYR A 381 12.12 15.82 16.66
CA TYR A 381 12.89 16.01 15.43
C TYR A 381 13.08 14.70 14.68
N ALA A 382 12.99 14.78 13.35
CA ALA A 382 13.13 13.66 12.45
C ALA A 382 14.59 13.40 12.06
N GLU A 383 14.85 12.17 11.65
CA GLU A 383 16.10 11.72 11.02
C GLU A 383 17.34 11.83 11.92
N ILE A 384 18.50 12.08 11.30
CA ILE A 384 19.81 12.08 11.95
C ILE A 384 20.06 13.42 12.63
N GLN A 385 20.27 13.38 13.95
CA GLN A 385 20.48 14.55 14.79
C GLN A 385 21.97 14.94 14.87
N ARG A 386 22.88 13.97 14.74
CA ARG A 386 24.33 14.19 14.87
C ARG A 386 25.12 13.15 14.07
N ILE A 387 26.21 13.60 13.44
CA ILE A 387 27.21 12.75 12.79
C ILE A 387 28.57 13.11 13.38
N ARG A 388 29.31 12.09 13.82
CA ARG A 388 30.63 12.19 14.43
C ARG A 388 31.63 11.29 13.71
N THR A 389 32.90 11.68 13.76
CA THR A 389 34.03 10.87 13.27
C THR A 389 34.96 10.51 14.40
N ALA A 390 35.41 9.26 14.43
CA ALA A 390 36.50 8.77 15.27
C ALA A 390 37.50 7.99 14.40
N THR A 391 38.67 7.62 14.94
CA THR A 391 39.70 6.87 14.22
C THR A 391 39.11 5.58 13.62
N GLY A 392 39.01 5.51 12.30
CA GLY A 392 38.44 4.37 11.58
C GLY A 392 36.92 4.19 11.70
N SER A 393 36.14 5.17 12.17
CA SER A 393 34.69 5.01 12.34
C SER A 393 33.86 6.29 12.15
N VAL A 394 32.67 6.11 11.56
CA VAL A 394 31.60 7.13 11.49
C VAL A 394 30.52 6.75 12.52
N ILE A 395 30.04 7.72 13.29
CA ILE A 395 29.11 7.51 14.40
C ILE A 395 27.89 8.43 14.21
N VAL A 396 26.69 7.88 14.34
CA VAL A 396 25.43 8.54 13.97
C VAL A 396 24.46 8.52 15.15
N ASN A 397 23.79 9.64 15.44
CA ASN A 397 22.69 9.72 16.38
C ASN A 397 21.38 10.04 15.67
N THR A 398 20.30 9.35 16.05
CA THR A 398 18.98 9.53 15.42
C THR A 398 17.83 9.17 16.35
N ASN A 399 16.69 9.81 16.15
CA ASN A 399 15.44 9.46 16.84
C ASN A 399 14.74 8.23 16.23
N GLY A 400 15.22 7.68 15.10
CA GLY A 400 14.68 6.47 14.48
C GLY A 400 13.41 6.68 13.64
N VAL A 401 13.02 7.94 13.37
CA VAL A 401 11.79 8.31 12.63
C VAL A 401 12.11 9.19 11.41
N PRO A 402 11.39 9.02 10.28
CA PRO A 402 11.70 9.71 9.02
C PRO A 402 11.22 11.17 9.00
N GLY A 403 11.80 11.97 8.09
CA GLY A 403 11.44 13.37 7.87
C GLY A 403 10.36 13.62 6.80
N TYR A 404 9.78 12.55 6.27
CA TYR A 404 8.53 12.57 5.50
C TYR A 404 7.35 12.13 6.37
N VAL A 405 6.14 12.43 5.91
CA VAL A 405 4.91 11.92 6.51
C VAL A 405 4.87 10.40 6.35
N PHE A 406 4.57 9.68 7.43
CA PHE A 406 4.57 8.22 7.50
C PHE A 406 3.40 7.69 8.34
N GLY A 407 3.17 6.38 8.32
CA GLY A 407 1.84 5.83 8.59
C GLY A 407 0.83 6.21 7.49
N PRO A 408 -0.47 5.95 7.69
CA PRO A 408 -1.05 5.20 8.79
C PRO A 408 -0.82 3.69 8.64
N TRP A 409 -0.79 2.98 9.77
CA TRP A 409 -0.68 1.52 9.82
C TRP A 409 -2.03 0.88 10.12
N PHE A 410 -2.42 -0.10 9.33
CA PHE A 410 -3.67 -0.84 9.51
C PHE A 410 -3.40 -2.24 10.06
N GLY A 411 -4.42 -2.84 10.67
CA GLY A 411 -4.26 -4.06 11.45
C GLY A 411 -5.58 -4.81 11.56
N LEU A 412 -5.65 -5.96 10.89
CA LEU A 412 -6.87 -6.73 10.71
C LEU A 412 -7.50 -7.24 12.02
N PHE A 413 -6.63 -7.61 12.95
CA PHE A 413 -6.96 -8.20 14.26
C PHE A 413 -6.92 -7.16 15.38
N ASN A 414 -6.54 -5.93 15.05
CA ASN A 414 -6.55 -4.81 15.97
C ASN A 414 -7.95 -4.19 16.00
N ASN A 415 -8.39 -3.79 17.19
CA ASN A 415 -9.74 -3.28 17.39
C ASN A 415 -9.91 -1.94 16.62
N GLY A 416 -10.81 -1.92 15.65
CA GLY A 416 -11.03 -0.78 14.75
C GLY A 416 -10.32 -0.84 13.39
N GLY A 417 -9.54 -1.89 13.13
CA GLY A 417 -8.83 -2.08 11.85
C GLY A 417 -7.52 -1.29 11.71
N VAL A 418 -7.10 -0.57 12.77
CA VAL A 418 -5.89 0.25 12.82
C VAL A 418 -4.86 -0.45 13.69
N PHE A 419 -3.60 -0.54 13.25
CA PHE A 419 -2.56 -1.20 14.04
C PHE A 419 -2.27 -0.42 15.33
N GLY A 420 -2.30 -1.11 16.46
CA GLY A 420 -2.33 -0.45 17.77
C GLY A 420 -1.02 0.24 18.17
N ASN A 421 0.13 -0.22 17.68
CA ASN A 421 1.41 0.37 18.07
C ASN A 421 1.77 1.54 17.16
N PHE A 422 2.07 2.70 17.75
CA PHE A 422 2.64 3.86 17.06
C PHE A 422 4.15 3.97 17.33
N PRO A 423 4.92 4.60 16.43
CA PRO A 423 6.35 4.78 16.62
C PRO A 423 6.65 5.72 17.80
N THR A 424 7.88 5.67 18.31
CA THR A 424 8.38 6.52 19.39
C THR A 424 9.79 7.02 19.08
N SER A 425 10.25 8.08 19.76
CA SER A 425 11.66 8.51 19.64
C SER A 425 12.57 7.51 20.33
N GLN A 426 13.51 6.93 19.58
CA GLN A 426 14.36 5.82 20.05
C GLN A 426 15.73 6.27 20.59
N ASN A 427 16.17 7.51 20.31
CA ASN A 427 17.49 8.06 20.70
C ASN A 427 18.68 7.10 20.46
N LEU A 428 18.74 6.51 19.27
CA LEU A 428 19.73 5.50 18.91
C LEU A 428 21.10 6.12 18.61
N THR A 429 22.16 5.35 18.89
CA THR A 429 23.52 5.63 18.44
C THR A 429 24.03 4.46 17.62
N PHE A 430 24.51 4.71 16.41
CA PHE A 430 25.12 3.70 15.54
C PHE A 430 26.58 4.03 15.26
N GLN A 431 27.39 3.01 15.04
CA GLN A 431 28.78 3.12 14.58
C GLN A 431 29.00 2.25 13.35
N PHE A 432 29.74 2.78 12.38
CA PHE A 432 30.11 2.12 11.12
C PHE A 432 31.63 2.22 10.94
N PRO A 433 32.31 1.16 10.46
CA PRO A 433 33.73 1.27 10.11
C PRO A 433 33.88 2.20 8.90
N ALA A 434 34.78 3.19 8.99
CA ALA A 434 34.99 4.20 7.94
C ALA A 434 35.72 3.64 6.71
N THR A 435 36.20 2.40 6.78
CA THR A 435 36.84 1.67 5.68
C THR A 435 36.47 0.20 5.83
N PRO A 436 35.40 -0.27 5.16
CA PRO A 436 34.94 -1.66 5.29
C PRO A 436 35.94 -2.63 4.66
N THR A 437 36.04 -3.82 5.24
CA THR A 437 36.95 -4.90 4.80
C THR A 437 36.16 -6.18 4.55
N VAL A 438 36.60 -7.02 3.62
CA VAL A 438 35.98 -8.33 3.36
C VAL A 438 36.18 -9.24 4.57
N ALA A 439 35.11 -9.84 5.09
CA ALA A 439 35.23 -10.78 6.20
C ALA A 439 35.87 -12.11 5.75
N THR A 440 36.81 -12.62 6.54
CA THR A 440 37.36 -13.98 6.41
C THR A 440 36.33 -15.04 6.82
N THR A 441 35.59 -14.77 7.89
CA THR A 441 34.43 -15.56 8.34
C THR A 441 33.22 -14.64 8.34
N ARG A 442 32.18 -14.95 7.56
CA ARG A 442 30.96 -14.15 7.47
C ARG A 442 30.15 -14.25 8.77
N THR A 443 29.58 -13.14 9.22
CA THR A 443 28.73 -13.07 10.43
C THR A 443 27.26 -12.98 10.03
N SER A 444 26.37 -13.71 10.69
CA SER A 444 24.92 -13.55 10.48
C SER A 444 24.45 -12.15 10.91
N THR A 445 23.48 -11.61 10.19
CA THR A 445 22.86 -10.30 10.49
C THR A 445 22.00 -10.33 11.76
N GLY A 446 21.56 -11.51 12.22
CA GLY A 446 20.77 -11.68 13.44
C GLY A 446 19.34 -11.13 13.34
N LEU A 447 18.70 -10.85 14.47
CA LEU A 447 17.45 -10.08 14.53
C LEU A 447 17.76 -8.59 14.77
N GLY A 448 16.86 -7.73 14.28
CA GLY A 448 16.92 -6.28 14.52
C GLY A 448 17.80 -5.54 13.51
N ASN A 449 18.52 -4.52 14.01
CA ASN A 449 19.29 -3.61 13.18
C ASN A 449 20.41 -4.33 12.41
N CYS A 450 20.34 -4.37 11.08
CA CYS A 450 21.45 -4.78 10.21
C CYS A 450 22.12 -3.60 9.47
N GLY A 451 21.57 -2.40 9.62
CA GLY A 451 22.09 -1.16 9.04
C GLY A 451 21.25 0.06 9.43
N LEU A 452 21.57 1.20 8.82
CA LEU A 452 20.83 2.45 8.98
C LEU A 452 20.61 3.12 7.61
N TRP A 453 19.37 3.53 7.34
CA TRP A 453 19.07 4.36 6.17
C TRP A 453 19.59 5.79 6.37
N VAL A 454 19.82 6.53 5.28
CA VAL A 454 20.36 7.90 5.36
C VAL A 454 19.44 8.92 6.04
N ASN A 455 18.16 8.57 6.23
CA ASN A 455 17.22 9.32 7.05
C ASN A 455 17.16 8.83 8.51
N GLY A 456 18.13 8.05 8.98
CA GLY A 456 18.20 7.59 10.38
C GLY A 456 17.19 6.53 10.80
N VAL A 457 16.35 6.03 9.89
CA VAL A 457 15.48 4.87 10.17
C VAL A 457 16.30 3.58 10.07
N ALA A 458 16.00 2.59 10.91
CA ALA A 458 16.75 1.33 10.92
C ALA A 458 16.47 0.45 9.69
N VAL A 459 17.52 -0.23 9.22
CA VAL A 459 17.44 -1.35 8.27
C VAL A 459 17.31 -2.64 9.09
N PHE A 460 16.27 -3.43 8.86
CA PHE A 460 16.14 -4.79 9.34
C PHE A 460 16.33 -5.75 8.16
N ASN A 461 16.68 -7.01 8.44
CA ASN A 461 16.77 -8.06 7.43
C ASN A 461 15.40 -8.73 7.20
N SER A 462 15.38 -9.84 6.46
CA SER A 462 14.17 -10.58 6.14
C SER A 462 13.52 -11.36 7.31
N LEU A 463 14.01 -11.27 8.56
CA LEU A 463 13.48 -11.99 9.72
C LEU A 463 12.51 -11.15 10.55
N ASP A 464 11.45 -11.79 11.08
CA ASP A 464 10.47 -11.20 12.02
C ASP A 464 10.52 -11.83 13.43
N GLY A 465 11.54 -12.65 13.72
CA GLY A 465 11.67 -13.39 14.98
C GLY A 465 10.76 -14.60 15.15
N SER A 466 9.99 -14.99 14.11
CA SER A 466 9.18 -16.20 14.11
C SER A 466 9.84 -17.36 13.38
N SER A 467 9.57 -18.58 13.84
CA SER A 467 9.85 -19.82 13.09
C SER A 467 8.76 -20.86 13.31
N TYR A 468 8.67 -21.83 12.41
CA TYR A 468 7.81 -23.00 12.58
C TYR A 468 8.22 -23.81 13.82
N SER A 469 7.25 -24.42 14.51
CA SER A 469 7.54 -25.52 15.43
C SER A 469 6.74 -26.78 15.12
N ASN A 470 7.46 -27.88 14.89
CA ASN A 470 6.90 -29.23 14.74
C ASN A 470 6.13 -29.67 15.98
N SER A 471 6.54 -29.22 17.18
CA SER A 471 5.84 -29.51 18.43
C SER A 471 4.41 -28.94 18.49
N SER A 472 4.19 -27.82 17.78
CA SER A 472 2.96 -27.03 17.86
C SER A 472 2.16 -27.06 16.55
N GLY A 473 2.72 -27.57 15.45
CA GLY A 473 2.10 -27.58 14.12
C GLY A 473 1.90 -26.19 13.50
N THR A 474 2.57 -25.16 14.02
CA THR A 474 2.37 -23.75 13.66
C THR A 474 3.67 -22.94 13.81
N ASP A 475 3.68 -21.74 13.25
CA ASP A 475 4.69 -20.74 13.57
C ASP A 475 4.49 -20.19 15.00
N VAL A 476 5.60 -19.88 15.66
CA VAL A 476 5.67 -19.30 17.01
C VAL A 476 6.48 -18.00 16.94
N GLY A 477 6.16 -16.97 17.74
CA GLY A 477 6.84 -15.66 17.70
C GLY A 477 6.31 -14.68 16.64
N GLY A 478 7.04 -13.57 16.41
CA GLY A 478 6.70 -12.49 15.47
C GLY A 478 5.30 -11.87 15.66
N GLY A 479 4.66 -11.42 14.59
CA GLY A 479 3.19 -11.31 14.48
C GLY A 479 2.50 -12.67 14.26
N PRO A 480 1.17 -12.80 14.25
CA PRO A 480 0.37 -14.60 14.23
C PRO A 480 0.72 -15.13 12.77
N VAL A 481 0.32 -16.34 12.33
CA VAL A 481 -0.17 -16.49 10.91
C VAL A 481 -1.41 -17.38 10.82
N ALA A 482 -2.58 -16.79 10.57
CA ALA A 482 -3.92 -17.39 10.60
C ALA A 482 -4.89 -16.60 9.66
N PRO A 483 -6.11 -17.09 9.32
CA PRO A 483 -6.99 -16.44 8.33
C PRO A 483 -7.70 -15.14 8.78
N GLY A 484 -7.88 -14.16 7.88
CA GLY A 484 -8.64 -12.92 8.13
C GLY A 484 -8.97 -12.11 6.88
N VAL A 485 -9.56 -10.91 7.06
CA VAL A 485 -10.18 -10.13 5.96
C VAL A 485 -9.95 -8.62 6.06
N LEU A 486 -9.31 -8.04 5.03
CA LEU A 486 -9.15 -6.59 4.85
C LEU A 486 -10.49 -5.94 4.47
N ASN A 487 -10.74 -4.72 4.97
CA ASN A 487 -11.91 -3.92 4.58
C ASN A 487 -11.44 -2.55 4.07
N LEU A 488 -11.69 -2.28 2.79
CA LEU A 488 -11.36 -1.01 2.11
C LEU A 488 -12.65 -0.28 1.70
N SER A 489 -12.59 1.03 1.48
CA SER A 489 -13.69 1.73 0.85
C SER A 489 -13.92 1.18 -0.57
N GLY A 490 -15.14 0.75 -0.87
CA GLY A 490 -15.50 0.25 -2.20
C GLY A 490 -15.45 1.31 -3.32
N ALA A 491 -15.25 2.58 -2.96
CA ALA A 491 -15.17 3.70 -3.91
C ALA A 491 -13.75 4.23 -4.14
N SER A 492 -12.95 4.38 -3.08
CA SER A 492 -11.59 4.93 -3.16
C SER A 492 -10.49 3.87 -3.13
N PHE A 493 -10.81 2.66 -2.65
CA PHE A 493 -9.88 1.61 -2.22
C PHE A 493 -8.85 2.08 -1.16
N GLU A 494 -9.14 3.20 -0.48
CA GLU A 494 -8.40 3.62 0.71
C GLU A 494 -8.87 2.85 1.95
N HIS A 495 -7.93 2.64 2.87
CA HIS A 495 -8.22 2.24 4.25
C HIS A 495 -8.70 3.43 5.08
N GLY A 496 -9.33 3.15 6.23
CA GLY A 496 -9.71 4.14 7.22
C GLY A 496 -11.10 3.86 7.79
N PRO A 497 -11.75 4.89 8.36
CA PRO A 497 -13.14 4.80 8.80
C PRO A 497 -14.12 4.51 7.66
N MET A 498 -15.19 3.77 7.98
CA MET A 498 -16.32 3.54 7.07
C MET A 498 -17.58 4.17 7.66
N ALA A 499 -18.36 4.88 6.84
CA ALA A 499 -19.65 5.40 7.30
C ALA A 499 -20.77 4.35 7.18
N ALA A 500 -21.74 4.35 8.09
CA ALA A 500 -22.90 3.47 7.96
C ALA A 500 -23.62 3.73 6.62
N GLY A 501 -24.05 2.66 5.93
CA GLY A 501 -24.57 2.72 4.56
C GLY A 501 -23.51 2.72 3.45
N SER A 502 -22.21 2.85 3.75
CA SER A 502 -21.16 2.81 2.72
C SER A 502 -20.92 1.42 2.14
N ILE A 503 -20.38 1.37 0.92
CA ILE A 503 -19.93 0.15 0.25
C ILE A 503 -18.48 -0.12 0.66
N VAL A 504 -18.23 -1.36 1.09
CA VAL A 504 -16.91 -1.86 1.50
C VAL A 504 -16.47 -2.93 0.49
N ALA A 505 -15.23 -2.83 0.03
CA ALA A 505 -14.54 -3.87 -0.72
C ALA A 505 -13.65 -4.68 0.25
N ALA A 506 -13.93 -5.97 0.37
CA ALA A 506 -13.25 -6.88 1.26
C ALA A 506 -12.36 -7.86 0.52
N PHE A 507 -11.17 -8.10 1.07
CA PHE A 507 -10.16 -8.99 0.51
C PHE A 507 -9.75 -10.03 1.57
N PRO A 508 -9.90 -11.33 1.29
CA PRO A 508 -9.40 -12.36 2.18
C PRO A 508 -7.91 -12.40 2.08
N MET A 509 -7.29 -12.79 3.18
CA MET A 509 -5.87 -13.00 3.20
C MET A 509 -5.59 -14.26 4.04
N PHE A 510 -4.47 -14.95 3.78
CA PHE A 510 -3.92 -16.01 4.65
C PHE A 510 -4.77 -17.29 4.69
N ALA A 511 -5.01 -17.86 3.51
CA ALA A 511 -5.94 -18.98 3.28
C ALA A 511 -7.41 -18.71 3.65
N ALA A 512 -7.77 -17.50 4.12
CA ALA A 512 -9.15 -17.05 4.13
C ALA A 512 -9.74 -17.10 2.71
N THR A 513 -11.06 -17.23 2.62
CA THR A 513 -11.79 -17.37 1.36
C THR A 513 -13.13 -16.64 1.49
N LEU A 514 -13.48 -15.76 0.54
CA LEU A 514 -14.74 -14.97 0.57
C LEU A 514 -15.84 -15.50 -0.38
N GLY A 515 -15.77 -16.78 -0.77
CA GLY A 515 -16.82 -17.45 -1.52
C GLY A 515 -16.37 -18.79 -2.08
N THR A 516 -17.33 -19.69 -2.33
CA THR A 516 -17.09 -20.95 -3.06
C THR A 516 -17.03 -20.75 -4.57
N SER A 517 -17.58 -19.64 -5.07
CA SER A 517 -17.75 -19.35 -6.49
C SER A 517 -17.77 -17.84 -6.73
N THR A 518 -17.52 -17.42 -7.97
CA THR A 518 -17.60 -16.01 -8.37
C THR A 518 -19.03 -15.67 -8.80
N ALA A 519 -19.66 -14.69 -8.14
CA ALA A 519 -21.01 -14.23 -8.40
C ALA A 519 -21.16 -12.73 -8.15
N ALA A 520 -22.12 -12.09 -8.81
CA ALA A 520 -22.57 -10.73 -8.50
C ALA A 520 -24.10 -10.69 -8.41
N ALA A 521 -24.65 -9.71 -7.70
CA ALA A 521 -26.09 -9.50 -7.60
C ALA A 521 -26.74 -9.31 -9.00
N SER A 522 -28.01 -9.69 -9.15
CA SER A 522 -28.78 -9.56 -10.40
C SER A 522 -29.72 -8.34 -10.42
N SER A 523 -29.86 -7.64 -9.30
CA SER A 523 -30.72 -6.47 -9.12
C SER A 523 -30.05 -5.40 -8.24
N ALA A 524 -30.57 -4.17 -8.28
CA ALA A 524 -30.06 -3.05 -7.48
C ALA A 524 -30.22 -3.28 -5.95
N THR A 525 -31.23 -4.05 -5.54
CA THR A 525 -31.33 -4.64 -4.19
C THR A 525 -30.47 -5.90 -4.14
N TRP A 526 -29.42 -5.91 -3.31
CA TRP A 526 -28.49 -7.04 -3.22
C TRP A 526 -28.95 -8.08 -2.18
N PRO A 527 -28.64 -9.38 -2.38
CA PRO A 527 -28.94 -10.44 -1.41
C PRO A 527 -27.98 -10.40 -0.22
N THR A 528 -28.37 -10.98 0.91
CA THR A 528 -27.50 -11.21 2.09
C THR A 528 -26.69 -12.52 2.00
N THR A 529 -26.81 -13.24 0.88
CA THR A 529 -26.05 -14.47 0.58
C THR A 529 -25.72 -14.49 -0.91
N LEU A 530 -24.44 -14.67 -1.26
CA LEU A 530 -23.98 -14.64 -2.64
C LEU A 530 -22.69 -15.45 -2.81
N GLY A 531 -22.55 -16.26 -3.87
CA GLY A 531 -21.31 -16.99 -4.15
C GLY A 531 -20.86 -17.97 -3.05
N GLY A 532 -21.76 -18.39 -2.16
CA GLY A 532 -21.46 -19.20 -0.96
C GLY A 532 -21.05 -18.40 0.28
N LEU A 533 -21.00 -17.07 0.20
CA LEU A 533 -20.68 -16.16 1.30
C LEU A 533 -21.95 -15.59 1.97
N THR A 534 -21.90 -15.46 3.29
CA THR A 534 -22.71 -14.50 4.07
C THR A 534 -21.80 -13.54 4.84
N VAL A 535 -22.23 -12.27 4.99
CA VAL A 535 -21.50 -11.25 5.76
C VAL A 535 -22.36 -10.74 6.90
N THR A 536 -21.84 -10.75 8.12
CA THR A 536 -22.50 -10.26 9.34
C THR A 536 -21.63 -9.21 10.02
N VAL A 537 -22.18 -8.02 10.23
CA VAL A 537 -21.53 -6.92 10.95
C VAL A 537 -22.02 -6.93 12.40
N VAL A 538 -21.08 -6.96 13.35
CA VAL A 538 -21.33 -6.74 14.78
C VAL A 538 -20.80 -5.36 15.13
N ASP A 539 -21.68 -4.46 15.58
CA ASP A 539 -21.30 -3.07 15.88
C ASP A 539 -20.76 -2.87 17.30
N SER A 540 -20.44 -1.62 17.61
CA SER A 540 -19.94 -1.17 18.93
C SER A 540 -20.93 -1.38 20.08
N ALA A 541 -22.22 -1.61 19.78
CA ALA A 541 -23.26 -1.99 20.74
C ALA A 541 -23.51 -3.51 20.79
N GLY A 542 -22.64 -4.31 20.16
CA GLY A 542 -22.76 -5.78 20.09
C GLY A 542 -23.88 -6.28 19.16
N THR A 543 -24.56 -5.40 18.44
CA THR A 543 -25.73 -5.75 17.63
C THR A 543 -25.28 -6.34 16.30
N SER A 544 -25.69 -7.59 16.04
CA SER A 544 -25.37 -8.32 14.81
C SER A 544 -26.39 -8.03 13.71
N ARG A 545 -25.92 -7.67 12.49
CA ARG A 545 -26.75 -7.39 11.31
C ARG A 545 -26.17 -8.08 10.08
N ALA A 546 -27.01 -8.71 9.27
CA ALA A 546 -26.60 -9.21 7.95
C ALA A 546 -26.37 -8.04 6.98
N ALA A 547 -25.28 -8.09 6.23
CA ALA A 547 -24.96 -7.14 5.17
C ALA A 547 -25.42 -7.64 3.80
N GLN A 548 -25.80 -6.72 2.90
CA GLN A 548 -26.14 -7.06 1.52
C GLN A 548 -24.87 -7.08 0.65
N ILE A 549 -24.77 -8.04 -0.28
CA ILE A 549 -23.54 -8.39 -0.99
C ILE A 549 -23.70 -8.14 -2.50
N ALA A 550 -22.99 -7.16 -3.05
CA ALA A 550 -22.97 -6.86 -4.49
C ALA A 550 -22.19 -7.91 -5.30
N TYR A 551 -21.08 -8.40 -4.73
CA TYR A 551 -20.14 -9.30 -5.39
C TYR A 551 -19.50 -10.23 -4.37
N ALA A 552 -19.28 -11.49 -4.74
CA ALA A 552 -18.57 -12.48 -3.95
C ALA A 552 -17.72 -13.37 -4.86
N SER A 553 -16.55 -13.75 -4.38
CA SER A 553 -15.59 -14.63 -5.06
C SER A 553 -14.60 -15.16 -4.03
N PRO A 554 -13.85 -16.25 -4.32
CA PRO A 554 -12.87 -16.78 -3.36
C PRO A 554 -11.86 -15.74 -2.85
N THR A 555 -11.51 -14.73 -3.66
CA THR A 555 -10.47 -13.73 -3.38
C THR A 555 -10.97 -12.30 -3.17
N GLN A 556 -12.28 -12.04 -3.17
CA GLN A 556 -12.86 -10.69 -2.97
C GLN A 556 -14.38 -10.76 -2.73
N ALA A 557 -14.91 -9.90 -1.87
CA ALA A 557 -16.34 -9.62 -1.78
C ALA A 557 -16.61 -8.12 -1.64
N ASN A 558 -17.71 -7.62 -2.21
CA ASN A 558 -18.13 -6.22 -2.07
C ASN A 558 -19.52 -6.20 -1.39
N TYR A 559 -19.67 -5.48 -0.28
CA TYR A 559 -20.89 -5.47 0.52
C TYR A 559 -21.24 -4.06 1.03
N VAL A 560 -22.47 -3.84 1.49
CA VAL A 560 -22.89 -2.59 2.16
C VAL A 560 -22.79 -2.74 3.68
N LEU A 561 -22.14 -1.78 4.34
CA LEU A 561 -22.19 -1.65 5.80
C LEU A 561 -23.61 -1.24 6.20
N PRO A 562 -24.38 -2.04 6.97
CA PRO A 562 -25.80 -1.75 7.22
C PRO A 562 -26.04 -0.35 7.78
N GLU A 563 -27.08 0.35 7.31
CA GLU A 563 -27.33 1.76 7.67
C GLU A 563 -27.56 1.99 9.17
N ALA A 564 -28.08 0.98 9.87
CA ALA A 564 -28.35 1.03 11.30
C ALA A 564 -27.15 0.63 12.17
N THR A 565 -25.95 0.45 11.62
CA THR A 565 -24.72 0.09 12.35
C THR A 565 -24.27 1.25 13.26
N ALA A 566 -24.11 1.02 14.56
CA ALA A 566 -23.66 2.05 15.49
C ALA A 566 -22.20 2.49 15.22
N THR A 567 -21.90 3.77 15.50
CA THR A 567 -20.55 4.34 15.39
C THR A 567 -19.61 3.82 16.47
N GLY A 568 -18.32 3.78 16.18
CA GLY A 568 -17.30 3.13 17.00
C GLY A 568 -16.79 1.85 16.33
N ILE A 569 -16.13 0.99 17.10
CA ILE A 569 -15.48 -0.20 16.54
C ILE A 569 -16.50 -1.30 16.22
N ALA A 570 -16.38 -1.91 15.04
CA ALA A 570 -17.19 -3.03 14.59
C ALA A 570 -16.32 -4.22 14.15
N THR A 571 -16.84 -5.43 14.33
CA THR A 571 -16.28 -6.68 13.79
C THR A 571 -17.14 -7.16 12.62
N VAL A 572 -16.51 -7.47 11.49
CA VAL A 572 -17.17 -8.04 10.31
C VAL A 572 -16.82 -9.52 10.20
N ARG A 573 -17.84 -10.37 10.22
CA ARG A 573 -17.74 -11.83 10.08
C ARG A 573 -18.11 -12.23 8.66
N PHE A 574 -17.21 -12.93 7.99
CA PHE A 574 -17.40 -13.49 6.65
C PHE A 574 -17.48 -15.01 6.79
N THR A 575 -18.61 -15.60 6.43
CA THR A 575 -18.87 -17.03 6.61
C THR A 575 -19.07 -17.72 5.27
N VAL A 576 -18.31 -18.79 5.03
CA VAL A 576 -18.35 -19.62 3.81
C VAL A 576 -18.32 -21.08 4.25
N ASN A 577 -19.30 -21.88 3.82
CA ASN A 577 -19.46 -23.30 4.20
C ASN A 577 -19.37 -23.58 5.73
N GLY A 578 -19.79 -22.62 6.56
CA GLY A 578 -19.72 -22.70 8.03
C GLY A 578 -18.39 -22.23 8.63
N THR A 579 -17.29 -22.22 7.88
CA THR A 579 -16.05 -21.56 8.30
C THR A 579 -16.27 -20.05 8.35
N THR A 580 -15.89 -19.41 9.45
CA THR A 580 -15.99 -17.96 9.63
C THR A 580 -14.62 -17.35 9.82
N VAL A 581 -14.34 -16.26 9.08
CA VAL A 581 -13.14 -15.42 9.22
C VAL A 581 -13.56 -13.98 9.50
N THR A 582 -12.68 -13.17 10.08
CA THR A 582 -13.00 -11.82 10.56
C THR A 582 -12.13 -10.73 9.97
N GLY A 583 -12.71 -9.54 9.88
CA GLY A 583 -12.01 -8.27 9.71
C GLY A 583 -12.59 -7.20 10.65
N SER A 584 -11.81 -6.19 10.98
CA SER A 584 -12.22 -5.08 11.87
C SER A 584 -12.54 -3.81 11.09
N LEU A 585 -13.35 -2.91 11.67
CA LEU A 585 -13.70 -1.59 11.13
C LEU A 585 -13.83 -0.53 12.24
N ASN A 586 -13.50 0.72 11.91
CA ASN A 586 -13.92 1.90 12.65
C ASN A 586 -15.13 2.52 11.92
N VAL A 587 -16.30 2.54 12.57
CA VAL A 587 -17.55 3.04 11.99
C VAL A 587 -17.80 4.48 12.43
N VAL A 588 -18.07 5.36 11.48
CA VAL A 588 -18.33 6.79 11.73
C VAL A 588 -19.65 7.25 11.10
N SER A 589 -20.08 8.46 11.43
CA SER A 589 -21.33 9.05 10.94
C SER A 589 -21.25 9.48 9.47
N THR A 590 -20.11 10.03 9.05
CA THR A 590 -19.83 10.53 7.69
C THR A 590 -18.34 10.39 7.38
N TYR A 591 -18.03 9.81 6.21
CA TYR A 591 -16.67 9.68 5.68
C TYR A 591 -16.76 9.51 4.15
N PRO A 592 -16.88 10.61 3.38
CA PRO A 592 -17.17 10.53 1.95
C PRO A 592 -16.00 9.89 1.19
N ASN A 593 -16.35 9.13 0.15
CA ASN A 593 -15.42 8.61 -0.84
C ASN A 593 -16.03 8.82 -2.23
N LEU A 594 -15.21 9.23 -3.20
CA LEU A 594 -15.59 9.41 -4.60
C LEU A 594 -15.05 8.24 -5.43
N PHE A 595 -15.91 7.67 -6.26
CA PHE A 595 -15.52 6.59 -7.16
C PHE A 595 -14.57 7.10 -8.25
N SER A 596 -13.53 6.32 -8.54
CA SER A 596 -12.64 6.49 -9.69
C SER A 596 -12.78 5.34 -10.67
N VAL A 597 -12.41 5.52 -11.94
CA VAL A 597 -12.46 4.50 -13.00
C VAL A 597 -11.10 3.93 -13.38
N ASN A 598 -10.00 4.42 -12.79
CA ASN A 598 -8.66 3.91 -13.05
C ASN A 598 -7.66 4.19 -11.91
N ALA A 599 -6.45 3.64 -12.08
CA ALA A 599 -5.30 3.82 -11.22
C ALA A 599 -4.96 5.28 -10.84
N THR A 600 -5.09 6.21 -11.80
CA THR A 600 -4.68 7.62 -11.66
C THR A 600 -5.78 8.49 -11.03
N GLY A 601 -6.86 7.89 -10.51
CA GLY A 601 -7.94 8.63 -9.85
C GLY A 601 -8.89 9.37 -10.80
N LEU A 602 -8.95 9.01 -12.09
CA LEU A 602 -9.92 9.58 -13.03
C LEU A 602 -11.35 9.32 -12.51
N ALA A 603 -12.18 10.35 -12.48
CA ALA A 603 -13.50 10.33 -11.84
C ALA A 603 -14.52 9.38 -12.51
N ALA A 604 -15.29 8.65 -11.71
CA ALA A 604 -16.53 8.01 -12.14
C ALA A 604 -17.69 9.03 -12.14
N ALA A 605 -17.64 9.98 -13.06
CA ALA A 605 -18.56 11.11 -13.14
C ALA A 605 -19.01 11.42 -14.59
N TYR A 606 -20.04 12.24 -14.70
CA TYR A 606 -20.53 12.81 -15.97
C TYR A 606 -21.08 14.22 -15.74
N THR A 607 -21.07 15.09 -16.75
CA THR A 607 -21.78 16.37 -16.71
C THR A 607 -23.18 16.26 -17.29
N VAL A 608 -24.08 17.12 -16.81
CA VAL A 608 -25.36 17.45 -17.42
C VAL A 608 -25.44 18.96 -17.60
N ARG A 609 -25.69 19.41 -18.83
CA ARG A 609 -25.92 20.83 -19.13
C ARG A 609 -27.35 21.21 -18.74
N SER A 610 -27.53 22.22 -17.88
CA SER A 610 -28.81 22.42 -17.17
C SER A 610 -29.96 22.89 -18.06
N VAL A 611 -29.68 23.56 -19.18
CA VAL A 611 -30.68 24.01 -20.16
C VAL A 611 -30.71 23.09 -21.38
N SER A 612 -29.54 22.76 -21.95
CA SER A 612 -29.49 21.93 -23.17
C SER A 612 -29.62 20.41 -22.92
N GLN A 613 -29.59 19.98 -21.65
CA GLN A 613 -29.70 18.58 -21.21
C GLN A 613 -28.69 17.62 -21.85
N GLN A 614 -27.60 18.15 -22.41
CA GLN A 614 -26.50 17.35 -22.96
C GLN A 614 -25.73 16.67 -21.83
N VAL A 615 -25.40 15.40 -22.03
CA VAL A 615 -24.67 14.55 -21.07
C VAL A 615 -23.30 14.18 -21.64
N THR A 616 -22.23 14.37 -20.86
CA THR A 616 -20.86 14.00 -21.24
C THR A 616 -20.18 13.24 -20.12
N THR A 617 -19.65 12.05 -20.39
CA THR A 617 -18.86 11.26 -19.42
C THR A 617 -17.48 11.86 -19.19
N ALA A 618 -16.94 11.73 -17.96
CA ALA A 618 -15.59 12.19 -17.62
C ALA A 618 -14.47 11.31 -18.19
N TYR A 619 -14.84 10.15 -18.74
CA TYR A 619 -13.95 9.11 -19.24
C TYR A 619 -14.54 8.46 -20.49
N GLN A 620 -13.66 7.89 -21.32
CA GLN A 620 -14.00 7.16 -22.54
C GLN A 620 -13.11 5.92 -22.68
N VAL A 621 -13.53 4.93 -23.47
CA VAL A 621 -12.72 3.75 -23.77
C VAL A 621 -12.01 3.96 -25.11
N GLN A 622 -10.67 3.98 -25.08
CA GLN A 622 -9.82 4.09 -26.26
C GLN A 622 -8.83 2.93 -26.27
N ASN A 623 -8.81 2.16 -27.36
CA ASN A 623 -7.94 0.98 -27.54
C ASN A 623 -8.01 -0.04 -26.36
N GLY A 624 -9.18 -0.17 -25.72
CA GLY A 624 -9.39 -1.05 -24.55
C GLY A 624 -9.02 -0.44 -23.20
N SER A 625 -8.36 0.72 -23.18
CA SER A 625 -8.02 1.46 -21.96
C SER A 625 -9.06 2.53 -21.63
N ILE A 626 -9.27 2.79 -20.34
CA ILE A 626 -10.10 3.91 -19.86
C ILE A 626 -9.23 5.16 -19.76
N VAL A 627 -9.53 6.17 -20.58
CA VAL A 627 -8.80 7.43 -20.69
C VAL A 627 -9.71 8.62 -20.37
N PRO A 628 -9.16 9.79 -19.99
CA PRO A 628 -9.98 10.99 -19.76
C PRO A 628 -10.78 11.41 -21.00
N GLN A 629 -11.96 11.98 -20.75
CA GLN A 629 -12.76 12.68 -21.74
C GLN A 629 -12.94 14.12 -21.26
N ALA A 630 -12.73 15.09 -22.15
CA ALA A 630 -12.86 16.50 -21.82
C ALA A 630 -14.33 16.90 -21.62
N LEU A 631 -14.61 17.50 -20.46
CA LEU A 631 -15.93 17.96 -20.06
C LEU A 631 -16.07 19.46 -20.31
N PRO A 632 -17.20 19.94 -20.88
CA PRO A 632 -17.43 21.36 -21.05
C PRO A 632 -17.69 22.03 -19.69
N ALA A 633 -16.97 23.11 -19.38
CA ALA A 633 -17.18 23.87 -18.14
C ALA A 633 -18.57 24.54 -18.04
N GLY A 634 -19.27 24.73 -19.15
CA GLY A 634 -20.59 25.38 -19.20
C GLY A 634 -20.53 26.87 -19.53
N THR A 635 -21.69 27.53 -19.55
CA THR A 635 -21.78 28.99 -19.66
C THR A 635 -22.79 29.54 -18.65
N ALA A 636 -22.87 30.85 -18.46
CA ALA A 636 -23.89 31.45 -17.60
C ALA A 636 -25.33 31.21 -18.12
N ALA A 637 -25.50 31.00 -19.43
CA ALA A 637 -26.81 30.74 -20.06
C ALA A 637 -27.17 29.24 -20.12
N ASP A 638 -26.19 28.34 -20.00
CA ASP A 638 -26.37 26.89 -19.91
C ASP A 638 -25.24 26.28 -19.05
N PRO A 639 -25.36 26.37 -17.71
CA PRO A 639 -24.40 25.82 -16.76
C PRO A 639 -24.13 24.32 -16.91
N SER A 640 -22.91 23.89 -16.57
CA SER A 640 -22.53 22.47 -16.54
C SER A 640 -22.55 21.95 -15.10
N ILE A 641 -23.42 20.98 -14.83
CA ILE A 641 -23.52 20.32 -13.53
C ILE A 641 -22.81 18.98 -13.60
N LEU A 642 -21.72 18.84 -12.86
CA LEU A 642 -20.98 17.61 -12.69
C LEU A 642 -21.71 16.70 -11.69
N VAL A 643 -22.23 15.59 -12.18
CA VAL A 643 -22.86 14.54 -11.37
C VAL A 643 -21.81 13.51 -11.00
N PHE A 644 -21.51 13.45 -9.71
CA PHE A 644 -20.60 12.50 -9.10
C PHE A 644 -21.35 11.37 -8.40
N VAL A 645 -20.77 10.17 -8.47
CA VAL A 645 -21.16 9.04 -7.64
C VAL A 645 -20.09 8.82 -6.57
N GLY A 646 -20.53 8.59 -5.34
CA GLY A 646 -19.66 8.31 -4.19
C GLY A 646 -20.27 7.27 -3.25
N SER A 647 -19.62 7.06 -2.10
CA SER A 647 -20.14 6.24 -1.01
C SER A 647 -19.56 6.70 0.33
N GLY A 648 -20.39 6.73 1.37
CA GLY A 648 -20.00 7.09 2.73
C GLY A 648 -20.36 8.50 3.17
N LEU A 649 -21.30 9.17 2.49
CA LEU A 649 -21.93 10.39 3.02
C LEU A 649 -22.60 10.14 4.38
N GLY A 650 -23.20 8.95 4.55
CA GLY A 650 -23.75 8.48 5.83
C GLY A 650 -24.89 9.36 6.31
N SER A 651 -24.76 9.98 7.48
CA SER A 651 -25.79 10.83 8.08
C SER A 651 -25.80 12.29 7.59
N ALA A 652 -24.86 12.70 6.73
CA ALA A 652 -24.80 14.08 6.23
C ALA A 652 -25.83 14.34 5.12
N THR A 653 -26.50 15.48 5.19
CA THR A 653 -27.53 15.93 4.22
C THR A 653 -27.06 17.07 3.32
N SER A 654 -25.79 17.46 3.45
CA SER A 654 -25.15 18.52 2.67
C SER A 654 -23.64 18.28 2.57
N ALA A 655 -23.02 18.90 1.57
CA ALA A 655 -21.58 18.89 1.34
C ALA A 655 -21.14 20.20 0.67
N THR A 656 -19.84 20.50 0.74
CA THR A 656 -19.17 21.49 -0.12
C THR A 656 -18.22 20.77 -1.09
N ALA A 657 -17.76 21.47 -2.13
CA ALA A 657 -16.81 20.89 -3.08
C ALA A 657 -15.83 21.94 -3.60
N THR A 658 -14.64 21.48 -4.01
CA THR A 658 -13.68 22.25 -4.80
C THR A 658 -13.43 21.55 -6.14
N ILE A 659 -13.20 22.33 -7.19
CA ILE A 659 -12.73 21.86 -8.51
C ILE A 659 -11.51 22.71 -8.88
N GLY A 660 -10.36 22.09 -9.14
CA GLY A 660 -9.09 22.80 -9.37
C GLY A 660 -8.69 23.73 -8.21
N GLY A 661 -9.08 23.38 -6.97
CA GLY A 661 -8.94 24.23 -5.78
C GLY A 661 -9.98 25.34 -5.63
N VAL A 662 -10.81 25.61 -6.64
CA VAL A 662 -11.87 26.62 -6.59
C VAL A 662 -13.12 26.05 -5.92
N SER A 663 -13.52 26.63 -4.79
CA SER A 663 -14.78 26.32 -4.10
C SER A 663 -15.99 26.58 -5.01
N THR A 664 -16.95 25.64 -5.03
CA THR A 664 -18.13 25.72 -5.90
C THR A 664 -19.41 25.20 -5.23
N THR A 665 -20.55 25.51 -5.83
CA THR A 665 -21.88 25.14 -5.33
C THR A 665 -22.16 23.64 -5.52
N VAL A 666 -22.46 22.96 -4.42
CA VAL A 666 -23.08 21.63 -4.42
C VAL A 666 -24.60 21.83 -4.34
N SER A 667 -25.31 21.55 -5.43
CA SER A 667 -26.76 21.71 -5.55
C SER A 667 -27.57 20.50 -5.04
N TYR A 668 -26.90 19.35 -4.84
CA TYR A 668 -27.45 18.16 -4.20
C TYR A 668 -26.31 17.34 -3.59
N ALA A 669 -26.54 16.80 -2.39
CA ALA A 669 -25.74 15.76 -1.76
C ALA A 669 -26.69 14.82 -1.00
N GLY A 670 -26.68 13.53 -1.32
CA GLY A 670 -27.58 12.55 -0.71
C GLY A 670 -27.49 11.17 -1.35
N LYS A 671 -28.25 10.21 -0.84
CA LYS A 671 -28.33 8.86 -1.41
C LYS A 671 -28.82 8.92 -2.86
N GLN A 672 -28.14 8.22 -3.77
CA GLN A 672 -28.50 8.16 -5.20
C GLN A 672 -29.90 7.55 -5.44
N GLY A 673 -30.41 6.75 -4.50
CA GLY A 673 -31.81 6.33 -4.43
C GLY A 673 -32.24 5.20 -5.38
N THR A 674 -31.36 4.73 -6.28
CA THR A 674 -31.59 3.52 -7.10
C THR A 674 -30.77 2.33 -6.61
N TYR A 675 -29.49 2.55 -6.30
CA TYR A 675 -28.55 1.48 -5.93
C TYR A 675 -28.16 1.57 -4.45
N THR A 676 -28.15 0.42 -3.77
CA THR A 676 -27.71 0.30 -2.37
C THR A 676 -26.32 0.89 -2.16
N GLY A 677 -26.18 1.76 -1.15
CA GLY A 677 -24.89 2.33 -0.72
C GLY A 677 -24.22 3.32 -1.67
N LEU A 678 -24.89 3.76 -2.75
CA LEU A 678 -24.41 4.86 -3.59
C LEU A 678 -24.95 6.21 -3.09
N ASP A 679 -24.04 7.15 -2.95
CA ASP A 679 -24.31 8.58 -2.76
C ASP A 679 -24.12 9.31 -4.10
N GLN A 680 -24.86 10.41 -4.29
CA GLN A 680 -24.78 11.28 -5.45
C GLN A 680 -24.52 12.73 -5.03
N TYR A 681 -23.64 13.40 -5.78
CA TYR A 681 -23.34 14.82 -5.63
C TYR A 681 -23.57 15.55 -6.96
N ASN A 682 -24.34 16.64 -6.95
CA ASN A 682 -24.51 17.50 -8.12
C ASN A 682 -23.74 18.80 -7.90
N ILE A 683 -22.63 18.97 -8.61
CA ILE A 683 -21.64 20.02 -8.36
C ILE A 683 -21.59 20.96 -9.57
N LEU A 684 -21.77 22.27 -9.38
CA LEU A 684 -21.61 23.25 -10.46
C LEU A 684 -20.13 23.32 -10.88
N ILE A 685 -19.83 23.25 -12.19
CA ILE A 685 -18.49 23.57 -12.68
C ILE A 685 -18.35 25.10 -12.81
N PRO A 686 -17.36 25.75 -12.18
CA PRO A 686 -17.08 27.16 -12.40
C PRO A 686 -16.61 27.42 -13.84
N ALA A 687 -17.26 28.34 -14.55
CA ALA A 687 -16.89 28.72 -15.92
C ALA A 687 -15.47 29.30 -16.04
N SER A 688 -14.88 29.78 -14.93
CA SER A 688 -13.48 30.21 -14.82
C SER A 688 -12.46 29.06 -14.96
N LEU A 689 -12.92 27.80 -15.01
CA LEU A 689 -12.11 26.60 -15.22
C LEU A 689 -12.21 26.03 -16.64
N ALA A 690 -12.85 26.73 -17.58
CA ALA A 690 -12.77 26.41 -19.00
C ALA A 690 -11.30 26.39 -19.48
N GLY A 691 -10.98 25.46 -20.39
CA GLY A 691 -9.64 25.26 -20.94
C GLY A 691 -8.54 24.85 -19.94
N LYS A 692 -8.85 24.54 -18.68
CA LYS A 692 -7.82 24.24 -17.66
C LYS A 692 -7.15 22.87 -17.82
N GLY A 693 -7.68 21.97 -18.65
CA GLY A 693 -7.15 20.61 -18.76
C GLY A 693 -7.49 19.78 -17.52
N GLN A 694 -6.54 18.98 -17.02
CA GLN A 694 -6.78 18.12 -15.86
C GLN A 694 -6.88 18.95 -14.57
N VAL A 695 -7.94 18.73 -13.79
CA VAL A 695 -8.16 19.36 -12.48
C VAL A 695 -8.68 18.35 -11.46
N ASP A 696 -8.24 18.51 -10.21
CA ASP A 696 -8.71 17.74 -9.07
C ASP A 696 -10.10 18.16 -8.61
N VAL A 697 -10.84 17.23 -8.01
CA VAL A 697 -12.12 17.42 -7.34
C VAL A 697 -12.07 16.77 -5.96
N VAL A 698 -12.54 17.51 -4.95
CA VAL A 698 -12.73 17.03 -3.57
C VAL A 698 -14.12 17.43 -3.09
N VAL A 699 -14.80 16.52 -2.42
CA VAL A 699 -16.10 16.77 -1.77
C VAL A 699 -15.93 16.66 -0.25
N THR A 700 -16.42 17.64 0.50
CA THR A 700 -16.30 17.71 1.96
C THR A 700 -17.67 17.68 2.61
N ALA A 701 -17.92 16.68 3.45
CA ALA A 701 -19.18 16.52 4.19
C ALA A 701 -18.89 16.35 5.69
N ALA A 702 -19.66 17.03 6.56
CA ALA A 702 -19.42 17.06 8.01
C ALA A 702 -17.96 17.41 8.42
N GLY A 703 -17.27 18.24 7.62
CA GLY A 703 -15.86 18.59 7.83
C GLY A 703 -14.85 17.52 7.37
N LYS A 704 -15.30 16.41 6.77
CA LYS A 704 -14.47 15.31 6.27
C LYS A 704 -14.32 15.40 4.74
N PRO A 705 -13.13 15.71 4.20
CA PRO A 705 -12.86 15.63 2.77
C PRO A 705 -12.85 14.18 2.26
N SER A 706 -13.27 14.01 1.01
CA SER A 706 -13.14 12.77 0.25
C SER A 706 -11.69 12.46 -0.10
N ASN A 707 -11.44 11.28 -0.65
CA ASN A 707 -10.29 11.08 -1.52
C ASN A 707 -10.37 12.05 -2.72
N THR A 708 -9.22 12.48 -3.21
CA THR A 708 -9.14 13.27 -4.45
C THR A 708 -9.38 12.37 -5.66
N VAL A 709 -10.07 12.92 -6.65
CA VAL A 709 -10.26 12.35 -8.00
C VAL A 709 -10.09 13.47 -9.02
N ASN A 710 -9.77 13.16 -10.27
CA ASN A 710 -9.58 14.18 -11.31
C ASN A 710 -10.55 14.05 -12.49
N ILE A 711 -10.78 15.19 -13.14
CA ILE A 711 -11.53 15.34 -14.40
C ILE A 711 -10.66 16.11 -15.40
N THR A 712 -11.06 16.17 -16.67
CA THR A 712 -10.47 17.07 -17.67
C THR A 712 -11.50 18.08 -18.14
N LEU A 713 -11.15 19.36 -18.17
CA LEU A 713 -12.01 20.47 -18.59
C LEU A 713 -11.54 21.10 -19.91
N GLN A 714 -12.52 21.39 -20.77
CA GLN A 714 -12.42 22.20 -21.99
C GLN A 714 -13.29 23.46 -21.86
#